data_AF-A0A7Z0SE22-F1
#
_entry.id   AF-A0A7Z0SE22-F1
#
_cell.length_a   1.000
_cell.length_b   1.000
_cell.length_c   1.000
_cell.angle_alpha   90.00
_cell.angle_beta   90.00
_cell.angle_gamma   90.00
#
_symmetry.space_group_name_H-M   'P 1'
#
loop_
_entity.id
_entity.type
_entity.pdbx_description
1 polymer ?
#
loop_
_entity_poly.entity_id
_entity_poly.type
_entity_poly.pdbx_seq_one_letter_code
_entity_poly.pdbx_strand_id
1 'polypeptide(L)'
;MPSSRKFPFAKRVLPVLVALLLAPSFANAFTPFVVRDIQVNGIERVDAGTIFTYLPVKVGEQFTDAQAAEAIQRLYATGFFSDVKIDSVNDVLVVTVQERPTIASVSFNGMREFDSKEIIKSLGQVGFGQGRVFDRSMLERAEFELKQQYLSKGKYGVEINPIITPLPRNRVGVSFDIFEGDLAKISDIRIVGNEDFSQGTLLDEMELTTSGIMTWYTGTDKYSREKLEGDVERIRSFYLDRGYLEYSAEPPQVSISPDRQDIFVTLTLHEGEPYNVRSVKLAGDLLGLDDKIQPLVEVKEGETFSASKTNATVKAITDYLGTLGYAFANVNPNPVLDRDAHEADLTFYVDPGRRVYVRRIQIGGNTRTRDEVIRREMRQQEAAWYDAGNIKSSRDRVDRLGYFNDVNVHTTPVAGSPDQVDVNVDVKEKPTGLINLGVGYGSTDKLILSAGISQDNIFGSGNTLSLQVNTSKTNRAAIISHTDPYWTKDGISKTTSIYYRRTTPYDSRDSFGDYRVTAFGGGLNFGVPISEFDRVFTGVSFEHNKLSELSPQYTPEAYQAFVREYGEATNSVIFNLGWSKDTRDSAIAPTEGSYTRLSGDLSTMDLRYYMLSAQQQYYLPLGRAYTVAFNGMVDWGKTYGSKSFPVIKNVYGGGIGSVRGYEGASLGPRDTLTNDYLGGSRRIVGNIQLYLPFPGASRDRTLRWFLFTDAGQIANTSGGACTGGINNHSVDPCGWKFSAGVGLSWQSPMGPLQLSFGRALNAKEGDDKQAFQFQIGTGF
;
A
#
# COMPACT_ATOMS: atom_id res chain seq x y z
N MET A 1 72.49 53.92 19.92
CA MET A 1 72.87 53.86 21.36
C MET A 1 71.67 53.34 22.14
N PRO A 2 71.81 52.46 23.16
CA PRO A 2 72.89 51.53 23.52
C PRO A 2 72.39 50.06 23.43
N SER A 3 73.15 49.09 22.92
CA SER A 3 74.26 48.36 23.56
C SER A 3 73.90 47.60 24.86
N SER A 4 73.76 46.29 24.71
CA SER A 4 74.29 45.20 25.55
C SER A 4 74.61 45.47 27.03
N ARG A 5 74.19 44.54 27.90
CA ARG A 5 75.14 43.73 28.68
C ARG A 5 74.51 42.42 29.18
N LYS A 6 75.15 41.33 28.75
CA LYS A 6 74.98 39.91 29.11
C LYS A 6 75.25 39.68 30.61
N PHE A 7 74.65 38.65 31.21
CA PHE A 7 75.27 37.73 32.20
C PHE A 7 74.30 36.56 32.53
N PRO A 8 74.76 35.40 33.04
CA PRO A 8 74.74 34.16 32.26
C PRO A 8 73.81 33.09 32.85
N PHE A 9 72.81 32.62 32.09
CA PHE A 9 72.00 31.45 32.47
C PHE A 9 72.60 30.11 31.99
N ALA A 10 73.80 30.14 31.39
CA ALA A 10 74.37 29.01 30.66
C ALA A 10 75.26 28.04 31.47
N LYS A 11 75.27 28.09 32.81
CA LYS A 11 76.11 27.17 33.63
C LYS A 11 75.36 26.25 34.60
N ARG A 12 74.03 26.22 34.57
CA ARG A 12 73.21 25.26 35.37
C ARG A 12 72.29 24.36 34.56
N VAL A 13 72.18 24.55 33.25
CA VAL A 13 71.31 23.71 32.40
C VAL A 13 72.03 22.45 31.91
N LEU A 14 73.36 22.50 31.71
CA LEU A 14 74.13 21.34 31.23
C LEU A 14 74.21 20.17 32.22
N PRO A 15 74.37 20.35 33.55
CA PRO A 15 74.37 19.24 34.50
C PRO A 15 72.97 18.63 34.68
N VAL A 16 71.91 19.42 34.49
CA VAL A 16 70.51 18.95 34.57
C VAL A 16 70.13 18.20 33.30
N LEU A 17 70.54 18.68 32.11
CA LEU A 17 70.34 17.94 30.86
C LEU A 17 71.16 16.64 30.81
N VAL A 18 72.40 16.65 31.34
CA VAL A 18 73.23 15.44 31.42
C VAL A 18 72.75 14.48 32.52
N ALA A 19 72.18 14.97 33.63
CA ALA A 19 71.53 14.13 34.64
C ALA A 19 70.19 13.54 34.16
N LEU A 20 69.46 14.24 33.27
CA LEU A 20 68.28 13.69 32.58
C LEU A 20 68.62 12.73 31.44
N LEU A 21 69.82 12.84 30.84
CA LEU A 21 70.34 11.91 29.82
C LEU A 21 71.03 10.67 30.42
N LEU A 22 71.38 10.69 31.72
CA LEU A 22 72.06 9.60 32.44
C LEU A 22 71.22 8.98 33.58
N ALA A 23 69.94 9.32 33.70
CA ALA A 23 69.02 8.43 34.37
C ALA A 23 68.63 7.35 33.36
N PRO A 24 69.18 6.11 33.43
CA PRO A 24 68.43 5.00 32.90
C PRO A 24 67.11 5.05 33.67
N SER A 25 66.04 5.47 32.99
CA SER A 25 64.72 5.10 33.44
C SER A 25 64.78 3.58 33.60
N PHE A 26 64.77 3.12 34.86
CA PHE A 26 64.26 1.81 35.19
C PHE A 26 62.79 1.82 34.76
N ALA A 27 62.56 1.76 33.45
CA ALA A 27 61.39 1.09 32.94
C ALA A 27 61.58 -0.34 33.43
N ASN A 28 60.76 -0.76 34.39
CA ASN A 28 60.60 -2.18 34.69
C ASN A 28 60.04 -2.82 33.43
N ALA A 29 60.92 -3.16 32.49
CA ALA A 29 60.62 -4.07 31.42
C ALA A 29 60.23 -5.38 32.08
N PHE A 30 59.08 -5.91 31.72
CA PHE A 30 58.55 -7.14 32.28
C PHE A 30 59.55 -8.25 31.95
N THR A 31 60.30 -8.67 32.96
CA THR A 31 61.34 -9.68 32.77
C THR A 31 60.66 -10.99 32.40
N PRO A 32 60.98 -11.61 31.25
CA PRO A 32 60.35 -12.86 30.86
C PRO A 32 60.53 -13.91 31.96
N PHE A 33 59.41 -14.44 32.47
CA PHE A 33 59.41 -15.46 33.53
C PHE A 33 58.63 -16.69 33.09
N VAL A 34 58.87 -17.82 33.75
CA VAL A 34 58.12 -19.05 33.52
C VAL A 34 56.91 -19.06 34.44
N VAL A 35 55.71 -19.10 33.87
CA VAL A 35 54.46 -19.00 34.62
C VAL A 35 54.27 -20.25 35.48
N ARG A 36 54.32 -20.11 36.80
CA ARG A 36 54.09 -21.22 37.73
C ARG A 36 52.61 -21.47 38.02
N ASP A 37 51.83 -20.39 38.00
CA ASP A 37 50.40 -20.42 38.25
C ASP A 37 49.75 -19.17 37.63
N ILE A 38 48.43 -19.23 37.37
CA ILE A 38 47.64 -18.11 36.84
C ILE A 38 46.48 -17.85 37.80
N GLN A 39 46.50 -16.67 38.43
CA GLN A 39 45.45 -16.21 39.34
C GLN A 39 44.57 -15.18 38.64
N VAL A 40 43.25 -15.34 38.73
CA VAL A 40 42.26 -14.41 38.16
C VAL A 40 41.50 -13.72 39.28
N ASN A 41 41.48 -12.39 39.26
CA ASN A 41 40.79 -11.55 40.24
C ASN A 41 39.78 -10.63 39.56
N GLY A 42 38.65 -10.36 40.22
CA GLY A 42 37.64 -9.39 39.76
C GLY A 42 36.58 -9.95 38.80
N ILE A 43 36.51 -11.28 38.65
CA ILE A 43 35.37 -11.96 38.02
C ILE A 43 34.18 -12.06 38.98
N GLU A 44 32.98 -11.83 38.45
CA GLU A 44 31.70 -12.01 39.14
C GLU A 44 30.80 -12.99 38.40
N ARG A 45 30.66 -12.85 37.07
CA ARG A 45 29.81 -13.68 36.22
C ARG A 45 30.59 -14.53 35.22
N VAL A 46 31.75 -14.08 34.77
CA VAL A 46 32.58 -14.81 33.81
C VAL A 46 33.34 -15.89 34.55
N ASP A 47 33.27 -17.13 34.06
CA ASP A 47 34.02 -18.23 34.64
C ASP A 47 35.52 -18.07 34.37
N ALA A 48 36.36 -18.36 35.37
CA ALA A 48 37.82 -18.29 35.24
C ALA A 48 38.36 -19.14 34.06
N GLY A 49 37.73 -20.28 33.76
CA GLY A 49 38.06 -21.12 32.61
C GLY A 49 37.94 -20.41 31.26
N THR A 50 37.04 -19.42 31.16
CA THR A 50 36.88 -18.60 29.95
C THR A 50 38.12 -17.75 29.74
N ILE A 51 38.62 -17.10 30.80
CA ILE A 51 39.82 -16.25 30.74
C ILE A 51 41.04 -17.08 30.36
N PHE A 52 41.20 -18.28 30.94
CA PHE A 52 42.31 -19.18 30.62
C PHE A 52 42.35 -19.60 29.14
N THR A 53 41.19 -19.65 28.46
CA THR A 53 41.13 -20.01 27.04
C THR A 53 41.63 -18.88 26.14
N TYR A 54 41.50 -17.62 26.56
CA TYR A 54 41.91 -16.45 25.77
C TYR A 54 43.35 -16.01 26.03
N LEU A 55 43.98 -16.47 27.11
CA LEU A 55 45.38 -16.17 27.40
C LEU A 55 46.30 -16.89 26.38
N PRO A 56 47.32 -16.20 25.85
CA PRO A 56 48.28 -16.77 24.90
C PRO A 56 49.35 -17.65 25.57
N VAL A 57 49.23 -17.92 26.87
CA VAL A 57 50.22 -18.62 27.69
C VAL A 57 49.55 -19.63 28.62
N LYS A 58 50.21 -20.76 28.87
CA LYS A 58 49.80 -21.77 29.85
C LYS A 58 50.79 -21.88 31.00
N VAL A 59 50.36 -22.50 32.10
CA VAL A 59 51.23 -22.84 33.23
C VAL A 59 52.39 -23.70 32.72
N GLY A 60 53.63 -23.29 33.01
CA GLY A 60 54.88 -23.91 32.57
C GLY A 60 55.52 -23.27 31.33
N GLU A 61 54.85 -22.33 30.67
CA GLU A 61 55.39 -21.61 29.49
C GLU A 61 56.04 -20.28 29.90
N GLN A 62 56.94 -19.78 29.05
CA GLN A 62 57.57 -18.48 29.24
C GLN A 62 56.61 -17.37 28.83
N PHE A 63 56.41 -16.38 29.71
CA PHE A 63 55.56 -15.22 29.46
C PHE A 63 56.40 -13.97 29.24
N THR A 64 56.20 -13.32 28.11
CA THR A 64 56.94 -12.14 27.64
C THR A 64 56.05 -10.90 27.61
N ASP A 65 56.67 -9.71 27.56
CA ASP A 65 55.96 -8.44 27.41
C ASP A 65 55.02 -8.41 26.19
N ALA A 66 55.44 -9.01 25.07
CA ALA A 66 54.62 -9.10 23.86
C ALA A 66 53.37 -9.96 24.09
N GLN A 67 53.50 -11.07 24.82
CA GLN A 67 52.37 -11.92 25.20
C GLN A 67 51.47 -11.26 26.24
N ALA A 68 52.00 -10.36 27.09
CA ALA A 68 51.19 -9.57 28.02
C ALA A 68 50.32 -8.56 27.26
N ALA A 69 50.88 -7.82 26.30
CA ALA A 69 50.11 -6.93 25.44
C ALA A 69 49.05 -7.70 24.62
N GLU A 70 49.42 -8.86 24.07
CA GLU A 70 48.49 -9.73 23.33
C GLU A 70 47.37 -10.26 24.23
N ALA A 71 47.69 -10.70 25.46
CA ALA A 71 46.70 -11.16 26.44
C ALA A 71 45.70 -10.07 26.79
N ILE A 72 46.17 -8.85 27.08
CA ILE A 72 45.32 -7.70 27.34
C ILE A 72 44.41 -7.43 26.12
N GLN A 73 44.96 -7.41 24.91
CA GLN A 73 44.20 -7.16 23.69
C GLN A 73 43.13 -8.23 23.44
N ARG A 74 43.47 -9.52 23.62
CA ARG A 74 42.51 -10.64 23.48
C ARG A 74 41.39 -10.56 24.51
N LEU A 75 41.72 -10.25 25.76
CA LEU A 75 40.73 -10.11 26.83
C LEU A 75 39.80 -8.90 26.61
N TYR A 76 40.32 -7.75 26.16
CA TYR A 76 39.49 -6.62 25.76
C TYR A 76 38.61 -6.93 24.55
N ALA A 77 39.14 -7.68 23.56
CA ALA A 77 38.40 -8.07 22.35
C ALA A 77 37.21 -8.98 22.65
N THR A 78 37.17 -9.67 23.81
CA THR A 78 35.99 -10.44 24.23
C THR A 78 34.78 -9.56 24.54
N GLY A 79 34.99 -8.27 24.84
CA GLY A 79 33.93 -7.34 25.22
C GLY A 79 33.35 -7.56 26.62
N PHE A 80 33.88 -8.50 27.42
CA PHE A 80 33.37 -8.78 28.77
C PHE A 80 33.91 -7.83 29.84
N PHE A 81 35.05 -7.19 29.60
CA PHE A 81 35.80 -6.43 30.61
C PHE A 81 35.94 -4.94 30.23
N SER A 82 35.82 -4.05 31.21
CA SER A 82 36.07 -2.61 31.06
C SER A 82 37.52 -2.24 31.35
N ASP A 83 38.16 -2.99 32.25
CA ASP A 83 39.56 -2.83 32.65
C ASP A 83 40.21 -4.21 32.73
N VAL A 84 41.43 -4.35 32.19
CA VAL A 84 42.23 -5.58 32.27
C VAL A 84 43.66 -5.19 32.64
N LYS A 85 44.12 -5.70 33.78
CA LYS A 85 45.47 -5.50 34.29
C LYS A 85 46.14 -6.85 34.48
N ILE A 86 47.40 -6.92 34.06
CA ILE A 86 48.22 -8.11 34.20
C ILE A 86 49.43 -7.74 35.04
N ASP A 87 49.56 -8.39 36.19
CA ASP A 87 50.67 -8.24 37.12
C ASP A 87 51.41 -9.57 37.27
N SER A 88 52.68 -9.50 37.69
CA SER A 88 53.48 -10.69 38.00
C SER A 88 54.01 -10.61 39.43
N VAL A 89 53.67 -11.60 40.27
CA VAL A 89 54.14 -11.68 41.66
C VAL A 89 54.73 -13.07 41.90
N ASN A 90 56.03 -13.17 42.21
CA ASN A 90 56.72 -14.45 42.48
C ASN A 90 56.51 -15.53 41.40
N ASP A 91 56.71 -15.21 40.12
CA ASP A 91 56.47 -16.10 38.96
C ASP A 91 54.99 -16.56 38.78
N VAL A 92 54.03 -15.93 39.48
CA VAL A 92 52.58 -16.14 39.29
C VAL A 92 52.00 -14.99 38.45
N LEU A 93 51.24 -15.33 37.42
CA LEU A 93 50.54 -14.38 36.57
C LEU A 93 49.21 -13.99 37.21
N VAL A 94 49.07 -12.74 37.62
CA VAL A 94 47.85 -12.21 38.25
C VAL A 94 47.09 -11.37 37.23
N VAL A 95 45.95 -11.90 36.76
CA VAL A 95 45.05 -11.22 35.83
C VAL A 95 43.92 -10.59 36.62
N THR A 96 43.98 -9.27 36.79
CA THR A 96 42.91 -8.49 37.45
C THR A 96 42.00 -7.89 36.39
N VAL A 97 40.73 -8.26 36.41
CA VAL A 97 39.72 -7.78 35.47
C VAL A 97 38.62 -7.01 36.18
N GLN A 98 38.02 -6.05 35.48
CA GLN A 98 36.76 -5.44 35.88
C GLN A 98 35.70 -5.81 34.85
N GLU A 99 34.74 -6.64 35.25
CA GLU A 99 33.63 -7.03 34.37
C GLU A 99 32.73 -5.85 34.02
N ARG A 100 32.35 -5.77 32.74
CA ARG A 100 31.33 -4.83 32.29
C ARG A 100 29.96 -5.24 32.84
N PRO A 101 29.14 -4.28 33.28
CA PRO A 101 27.82 -4.60 33.81
C PRO A 101 26.91 -5.18 32.72
N THR A 102 25.93 -5.98 33.12
CA THR A 102 24.89 -6.49 32.20
C THR A 102 23.65 -5.59 32.21
N ILE A 103 23.06 -5.35 31.05
CA ILE A 103 21.81 -4.59 30.91
C ILE A 103 20.65 -5.39 31.51
N ALA A 104 20.07 -4.91 32.60
CA ALA A 104 18.95 -5.56 33.29
C ALA A 104 17.59 -5.20 32.69
N SER A 105 17.43 -3.97 32.24
CA SER A 105 16.20 -3.43 31.66
C SER A 105 16.51 -2.23 30.78
N VAL A 106 15.69 -2.06 29.74
CA VAL A 106 15.67 -0.86 28.90
C VAL A 106 14.25 -0.27 28.97
N SER A 107 14.13 1.00 29.34
CA SER A 107 12.85 1.71 29.42
C SER A 107 12.89 3.03 28.65
N PHE A 108 11.72 3.54 28.28
CA PHE A 108 11.56 4.80 27.56
C PHE A 108 10.53 5.65 28.30
N ASN A 109 10.89 6.89 28.61
CA ASN A 109 10.00 7.88 29.20
C ASN A 109 9.75 8.98 28.18
N GLY A 110 8.48 9.36 27.98
CA GLY A 110 8.12 10.44 27.03
C GLY A 110 7.95 10.02 25.57
N MET A 111 8.23 8.75 25.23
CA MET A 111 7.96 8.17 23.91
C MET A 111 6.45 7.98 23.70
N ARG A 112 5.90 8.64 22.67
CA ARG A 112 4.50 8.55 22.23
C ARG A 112 4.37 8.13 20.77
N GLU A 113 5.36 8.43 19.93
CA GLU A 113 5.32 8.14 18.49
C GLU A 113 5.49 6.64 18.17
N PHE A 114 6.26 5.91 18.98
CA PHE A 114 6.62 4.53 18.73
C PHE A 114 6.18 3.60 19.87
N ASP A 115 5.92 2.32 19.55
CA ASP A 115 5.76 1.30 20.58
C ASP A 115 7.13 0.94 21.15
N SER A 116 7.31 1.19 22.45
CA SER A 116 8.50 0.81 23.22
C SER A 116 8.99 -0.61 22.96
N LYS A 117 8.10 -1.59 22.78
CA LYS A 117 8.48 -3.01 22.57
C LYS A 117 9.15 -3.23 21.22
N GLU A 118 8.68 -2.54 20.17
CA GLU A 118 9.27 -2.62 18.84
C GLU A 118 10.67 -1.99 18.84
N ILE A 119 10.83 -0.85 19.52
CA ILE A 119 12.12 -0.20 19.68
C ILE A 119 13.10 -1.12 20.43
N ILE A 120 12.70 -1.73 21.55
CA ILE A 120 13.55 -2.70 22.29
C ILE A 120 14.00 -3.84 21.36
N LYS A 121 13.09 -4.36 20.53
CA LYS A 121 13.41 -5.43 19.58
C LYS A 121 14.41 -4.96 18.52
N SER A 122 14.23 -3.75 17.97
CA SER A 122 15.16 -3.17 16.99
C SER A 122 16.55 -2.92 17.58
N LEU A 123 16.62 -2.38 18.81
CA LEU A 123 17.87 -2.18 19.52
C LEU A 123 18.57 -3.51 19.83
N GLY A 124 17.79 -4.55 20.15
CA GLY A 124 18.30 -5.90 20.37
C GLY A 124 19.01 -6.49 19.14
N GLN A 125 18.58 -6.14 17.93
CA GLN A 125 19.22 -6.58 16.68
C GLN A 125 20.58 -5.91 16.45
N VAL A 126 20.76 -4.67 16.91
CA VAL A 126 22.05 -3.96 16.87
C VAL A 126 22.95 -4.27 18.08
N GLY A 127 22.56 -5.25 18.91
CA GLY A 127 23.36 -5.73 20.04
C GLY A 127 23.10 -5.02 21.37
N PHE A 128 22.16 -4.06 21.42
CA PHE A 128 21.80 -3.34 22.63
C PHE A 128 20.45 -3.83 23.18
N GLY A 129 20.45 -4.56 24.30
CA GLY A 129 19.20 -5.06 24.87
C GLY A 129 19.38 -5.80 26.18
N GLN A 130 18.26 -6.19 26.80
CA GLN A 130 18.25 -6.91 28.06
C GLN A 130 19.07 -8.21 27.97
N GLY A 131 19.93 -8.44 28.97
CA GLY A 131 20.81 -9.60 29.04
C GLY A 131 22.13 -9.46 28.26
N ARG A 132 22.32 -8.39 27.49
CA ARG A 132 23.59 -8.07 26.83
C ARG A 132 24.53 -7.31 27.76
N VAL A 133 25.83 -7.37 27.47
CA VAL A 133 26.85 -6.59 28.17
C VAL A 133 26.67 -5.11 27.82
N PHE A 134 26.74 -4.25 28.83
CA PHE A 134 26.66 -2.82 28.64
C PHE A 134 28.00 -2.26 28.19
N ASP A 135 27.97 -1.49 27.11
CA ASP A 135 29.09 -0.69 26.61
C ASP A 135 28.57 0.71 26.29
N ARG A 136 29.36 1.72 26.64
CA ARG A 136 29.05 3.12 26.35
C ARG A 136 28.98 3.38 24.84
N SER A 137 29.84 2.72 24.05
CA SER A 137 29.80 2.85 22.58
C SER A 137 28.48 2.33 21.99
N MET A 138 27.94 1.25 22.56
CA MET A 138 26.66 0.67 22.14
C MET A 138 25.48 1.52 22.61
N LEU A 139 25.58 2.18 23.77
CA LEU A 139 24.57 3.14 24.23
C LEU A 139 24.49 4.35 23.30
N GLU A 140 25.64 4.94 22.94
CA GLU A 140 25.71 6.07 22.02
C GLU A 140 25.19 5.70 20.63
N ARG A 141 25.49 4.47 20.17
CA ARG A 141 24.91 3.94 18.93
C ARG A 141 23.39 3.76 19.04
N ALA A 142 22.88 3.20 20.13
CA ALA A 142 21.44 3.04 20.35
C ALA A 142 20.71 4.40 20.39
N GLU A 143 21.30 5.40 21.06
CA GLU A 143 20.79 6.77 21.07
C GLU A 143 20.75 7.37 19.66
N PHE A 144 21.83 7.19 18.89
CA PHE A 144 21.89 7.65 17.50
C PHE A 144 20.83 6.99 16.63
N GLU A 145 20.69 5.67 16.68
CA GLU A 145 19.67 4.93 15.91
C GLU A 145 18.25 5.38 16.28
N LEU A 146 17.98 5.54 17.58
CA LEU A 146 16.69 6.03 18.05
C LEU A 146 16.41 7.45 17.55
N LYS A 147 17.43 8.32 17.57
CA LYS A 147 17.34 9.66 17.00
C LYS A 147 17.04 9.59 15.51
N GLN A 148 17.73 8.76 14.73
CA GLN A 148 17.47 8.60 13.29
C GLN A 148 16.02 8.16 13.01
N GLN A 149 15.44 7.28 13.83
CA GLN A 149 14.04 6.89 13.68
C GLN A 149 13.08 8.06 13.87
N TYR A 150 13.30 8.91 14.88
CA TYR A 150 12.51 10.14 15.05
C TYR A 150 12.69 11.13 13.89
N LEU A 151 13.92 11.29 13.40
CA LEU A 151 14.21 12.14 12.24
C LEU A 151 13.49 11.65 10.98
N SER A 152 13.40 10.33 10.76
CA SER A 152 12.65 9.75 9.63
C SER A 152 11.14 10.04 9.68
N LYS A 153 10.61 10.37 10.87
CA LYS A 153 9.21 10.78 11.09
C LYS A 153 9.01 12.30 11.04
N GLY A 154 10.04 13.07 10.70
CA GLY A 154 9.97 14.54 10.67
C GLY A 154 10.11 15.21 12.03
N LYS A 155 10.52 14.48 13.08
CA LYS A 155 10.71 15.01 14.44
C LYS A 155 12.16 15.44 14.66
N TYR A 156 12.52 16.61 14.13
CA TYR A 156 13.84 17.21 14.27
C TYR A 156 14.08 17.87 15.63
N GLY A 157 13.00 18.19 16.35
CA GLY A 157 13.03 18.70 17.72
C GLY A 157 13.39 17.68 18.79
N VAL A 158 13.63 16.41 18.42
CA VAL A 158 13.81 15.32 19.39
C VAL A 158 15.09 15.47 20.22
N GLU A 159 14.95 15.29 21.53
CA GLU A 159 16.05 15.20 22.49
C GLU A 159 15.94 13.88 23.26
N ILE A 160 17.03 13.12 23.28
CA ILE A 160 17.09 11.79 23.88
C ILE A 160 18.21 11.82 24.90
N ASN A 161 17.85 11.65 26.18
CA ASN A 161 18.81 11.67 27.28
C ASN A 161 18.86 10.28 27.93
N PRO A 162 19.96 9.52 27.77
CA PRO A 162 20.10 8.22 28.41
C PRO A 162 20.48 8.37 29.89
N ILE A 163 19.68 7.77 30.77
CA ILE A 163 19.91 7.67 32.22
C ILE A 163 20.36 6.25 32.54
N ILE A 164 21.57 6.13 33.08
CA ILE A 164 22.16 4.86 33.50
C ILE A 164 22.00 4.72 35.02
N THR A 165 21.25 3.72 35.46
CA THR A 165 21.05 3.43 36.88
C THR A 165 21.80 2.14 37.27
N PRO A 166 22.84 2.22 38.10
CA PRO A 166 23.51 1.03 38.63
C PRO A 166 22.55 0.17 39.46
N LEU A 167 22.61 -1.15 39.28
CA LEU A 167 21.78 -2.13 39.97
C LEU A 167 22.67 -3.17 40.68
N PRO A 168 22.16 -3.83 41.73
CA PRO A 168 22.91 -4.88 42.42
C PRO A 168 23.30 -6.03 41.49
N ARG A 169 24.46 -6.65 41.79
CA ARG A 169 25.08 -7.78 41.05
C ARG A 169 25.62 -7.37 39.66
N ASN A 170 26.42 -6.30 39.61
CA ASN A 170 27.06 -5.75 38.40
C ASN A 170 26.09 -5.64 37.20
N ARG A 171 24.96 -4.94 37.43
CA ARG A 171 23.92 -4.72 36.42
C ARG A 171 23.63 -3.24 36.26
N VAL A 172 23.09 -2.86 35.12
CA VAL A 172 22.61 -1.50 34.87
C VAL A 172 21.22 -1.51 34.27
N GLY A 173 20.36 -0.61 34.75
CA GLY A 173 19.12 -0.24 34.08
C GLY A 173 19.39 0.99 33.20
N VAL A 174 18.93 0.95 31.95
CA VAL A 174 19.05 2.09 31.04
C VAL A 174 17.65 2.63 30.76
N SER A 175 17.41 3.90 31.07
CA SER A 175 16.18 4.59 30.72
C SER A 175 16.49 5.71 29.74
N PHE A 176 15.77 5.80 28.63
CA PHE A 176 15.87 6.92 27.70
C PHE A 176 14.74 7.91 28.01
N ASP A 177 15.10 9.09 28.48
CA ASP A 177 14.17 10.20 28.64
C ASP A 177 14.11 10.96 27.32
N ILE A 178 12.94 10.92 26.68
CA ILE A 178 12.73 11.41 25.31
C ILE A 178 11.77 12.59 25.34
N PHE A 179 12.23 13.71 24.82
CA PHE A 179 11.39 14.83 24.46
C PHE A 179 11.24 14.85 22.94
N GLU A 180 10.05 14.54 22.43
CA GLU A 180 9.85 14.34 20.98
C GLU A 180 9.89 15.62 20.16
N GLY A 181 9.55 16.77 20.77
CA GLY A 181 9.37 18.04 20.07
C GLY A 181 8.16 18.06 19.13
N ASP A 182 7.89 19.24 18.55
CA ASP A 182 6.87 19.40 17.51
C ASP A 182 7.37 18.90 16.15
N LEU A 183 6.42 18.65 15.24
CA LEU A 183 6.72 18.28 13.86
C LEU A 183 7.28 19.49 13.10
N ALA A 184 8.44 19.32 12.49
CA ALA A 184 9.03 20.35 11.65
C ALA A 184 8.36 20.37 10.27
N LYS A 185 8.00 21.56 9.79
CA LYS A 185 7.31 21.76 8.51
C LYS A 185 8.20 22.46 7.51
N ILE A 186 7.98 22.17 6.24
CA ILE A 186 8.67 22.85 5.14
C ILE A 186 8.01 24.21 4.93
N SER A 187 8.81 25.25 5.14
CA SER A 187 8.36 26.64 5.06
C SER A 187 8.75 27.29 3.73
N ASP A 188 9.92 26.95 3.18
CA ASP A 188 10.34 27.37 1.83
C ASP A 188 11.11 26.25 1.13
N ILE A 189 10.90 26.12 -0.18
CA ILE A 189 11.73 25.30 -1.07
C ILE A 189 12.24 26.22 -2.17
N ARG A 190 13.56 26.42 -2.19
CA ARG A 190 14.23 27.27 -3.18
C ARG A 190 15.03 26.44 -4.15
N ILE A 191 14.87 26.73 -5.43
CA ILE A 191 15.69 26.14 -6.50
C ILE A 191 16.55 27.27 -7.05
N VAL A 192 17.86 27.01 -7.16
CA VAL A 192 18.87 27.96 -7.63
C VAL A 192 19.60 27.34 -8.80
N GLY A 193 19.77 28.12 -9.87
CA GLY A 193 20.42 27.68 -11.10
C GLY A 193 19.48 27.17 -12.18
N ASN A 194 18.16 27.25 -11.96
CA ASN A 194 17.16 27.03 -13.00
C ASN A 194 16.99 28.30 -13.86
N GLU A 195 17.25 28.21 -15.17
CA GLU A 195 17.15 29.31 -16.12
C GLU A 195 16.08 29.02 -17.18
N ASP A 196 16.06 27.81 -17.73
CA ASP A 196 15.14 27.39 -18.78
C ASP A 196 13.75 27.02 -18.26
N PHE A 197 13.67 26.52 -17.02
CA PHE A 197 12.39 26.18 -16.37
C PHE A 197 12.12 27.06 -15.15
N SER A 198 10.87 27.45 -14.97
CA SER A 198 10.47 28.19 -13.77
C SER A 198 10.48 27.31 -12.54
N GLN A 199 10.85 27.88 -11.38
CA GLN A 199 10.82 27.18 -10.09
C GLN A 199 9.45 26.54 -9.83
N GLY A 200 8.35 27.20 -10.17
CA GLY A 200 7.00 26.64 -10.02
C GLY A 200 6.78 25.34 -10.81
N THR A 201 7.33 25.26 -12.03
CA THR A 201 7.25 24.04 -12.84
C THR A 201 8.00 22.88 -12.21
N LEU A 202 9.17 23.14 -11.63
CA LEU A 202 9.99 22.12 -10.97
C LEU A 202 9.38 21.70 -9.62
N LEU A 203 8.84 22.64 -8.85
CA LEU A 203 8.11 22.37 -7.61
C LEU A 203 6.87 21.51 -7.87
N ASP A 204 6.18 21.70 -9.00
CA ASP A 204 5.03 20.87 -9.38
C ASP A 204 5.40 19.40 -9.66
N GLU A 205 6.67 19.10 -9.96
CA GLU A 205 7.16 17.73 -10.11
C GLU A 205 7.57 17.08 -8.78
N MET A 206 7.75 17.89 -7.72
CA MET A 206 8.05 17.39 -6.38
C MET A 206 6.78 16.85 -5.68
N GLU A 207 6.98 15.94 -4.74
CA GLU A 207 5.98 15.46 -3.79
C GLU A 207 5.95 16.36 -2.54
N LEU A 208 7.11 16.84 -2.09
CA LEU A 208 7.18 17.79 -0.98
C LEU A 208 6.73 19.18 -1.44
N THR A 209 5.89 19.82 -0.62
CA THR A 209 5.36 21.15 -0.89
C THR A 209 5.55 22.07 0.32
N THR A 210 5.49 23.38 0.11
CA THR A 210 5.38 24.33 1.23
C THR A 210 4.01 24.24 1.90
N SER A 211 3.94 24.72 3.15
CA SER A 211 2.69 24.74 3.92
C SER A 211 1.58 25.50 3.18
N GLY A 212 0.43 24.85 3.00
CA GLY A 212 -0.70 25.37 2.23
C GLY A 212 -2.04 25.03 2.86
N ILE A 213 -3.14 25.49 2.24
CA ILE A 213 -4.51 25.31 2.78
C ILE A 213 -4.87 23.81 2.92
N MET A 214 -4.26 22.93 2.11
CA MET A 214 -4.56 21.49 2.09
C MET A 214 -3.50 20.61 2.77
N THR A 215 -2.36 21.16 3.19
CA THR A 215 -1.26 20.33 3.72
C THR A 215 -1.59 19.65 5.05
N TRP A 216 -2.59 20.16 5.79
CA TRP A 216 -3.15 19.47 6.95
C TRP A 216 -3.69 18.07 6.64
N TYR A 217 -4.15 17.83 5.41
CA TYR A 217 -4.67 16.55 4.94
C TYR A 217 -3.61 15.75 4.16
N THR A 218 -2.94 16.37 3.19
CA THR A 218 -1.98 15.66 2.32
C THR A 218 -0.67 15.32 3.06
N GLY A 219 -0.31 16.10 4.09
CA GLY A 219 0.95 15.94 4.83
C GLY A 219 2.20 16.14 3.98
N THR A 220 2.08 16.82 2.84
CA THR A 220 3.18 17.08 1.89
C THR A 220 4.17 18.16 2.38
N ASP A 221 3.80 18.90 3.43
CA ASP A 221 4.67 19.86 4.13
C ASP A 221 5.55 19.23 5.21
N LYS A 222 5.44 17.91 5.43
CA LYS A 222 6.26 17.19 6.41
C LYS A 222 7.55 16.73 5.74
N TYR A 223 8.68 17.23 6.23
CA TYR A 223 9.97 16.83 5.71
C TYR A 223 10.26 15.35 6.03
N SER A 224 10.72 14.63 5.01
CA SER A 224 11.38 13.33 5.11
C SER A 224 12.56 13.33 4.15
N ARG A 225 13.70 12.80 4.59
CA ARG A 225 14.90 12.70 3.75
C ARG A 225 14.63 11.84 2.52
N GLU A 226 13.96 10.72 2.70
CA GLU A 226 13.64 9.76 1.65
C GLU A 226 12.76 10.41 0.57
N LYS A 227 11.77 11.21 0.97
CA LYS A 227 10.93 11.97 0.03
C LYS A 227 11.73 13.00 -0.75
N LEU A 228 12.62 13.73 -0.08
CA LEU A 228 13.47 14.73 -0.71
C LEU A 228 14.45 14.11 -1.70
N GLU A 229 15.07 12.98 -1.37
CA GLU A 229 15.95 12.24 -2.28
C GLU A 229 15.16 11.76 -3.52
N GLY A 230 13.92 11.29 -3.32
CA GLY A 230 13.00 10.98 -4.41
C GLY A 230 12.64 12.21 -5.27
N ASP A 231 12.46 13.37 -4.66
CA ASP A 231 12.20 14.64 -5.36
C ASP A 231 13.39 15.09 -6.21
N VAL A 232 14.61 14.99 -5.69
CA VAL A 232 15.83 15.30 -6.44
C VAL A 232 15.95 14.40 -7.67
N GLU A 233 15.66 13.10 -7.53
CA GLU A 233 15.70 12.18 -8.67
C GLU A 233 14.56 12.42 -9.67
N ARG A 234 13.37 12.86 -9.21
CA ARG A 234 12.28 13.30 -10.09
C ARG A 234 12.67 14.52 -10.91
N ILE A 235 13.28 15.52 -10.29
CA ILE A 235 13.80 16.71 -10.99
C ILE A 235 14.89 16.30 -11.98
N ARG A 236 15.85 15.47 -11.56
CA ARG A 236 16.88 14.93 -12.44
C ARG A 236 16.29 14.24 -13.67
N SER A 237 15.32 13.36 -13.45
CA SER A 237 14.61 12.66 -14.54
C SER A 237 13.89 13.65 -15.46
N PHE A 238 13.25 14.69 -14.90
CA PHE A 238 12.57 15.73 -15.67
C PHE A 238 13.49 16.45 -16.67
N TYR A 239 14.73 16.77 -16.26
CA TYR A 239 15.75 17.39 -17.11
C TYR A 239 16.32 16.41 -18.13
N LEU A 240 16.72 15.21 -17.69
CA LEU A 240 17.27 14.18 -18.58
C LEU A 240 16.28 13.72 -19.65
N ASP A 241 14.97 13.77 -19.37
CA ASP A 241 13.92 13.45 -20.33
C ASP A 241 13.69 14.53 -21.39
N ARG A 242 14.27 15.72 -21.20
CA ARG A 242 14.19 16.88 -22.10
C ARG A 242 15.54 17.23 -22.73
N GLY A 243 16.51 16.31 -22.67
CA GLY A 243 17.78 16.43 -23.37
C GLY A 243 18.93 17.04 -22.59
N TYR A 244 18.75 17.39 -21.32
CA TYR A 244 19.79 18.04 -20.51
C TYR A 244 20.76 16.99 -19.93
N LEU A 245 21.63 16.40 -20.76
CA LEU A 245 22.55 15.33 -20.33
C LEU A 245 23.64 15.79 -19.36
N GLU A 246 23.96 17.08 -19.37
CA GLU A 246 24.93 17.70 -18.45
C GLU A 246 24.28 18.22 -17.16
N TYR A 247 23.01 17.87 -16.94
CA TYR A 247 22.33 18.18 -15.69
C TYR A 247 23.11 17.61 -14.50
N SER A 248 23.37 18.48 -13.53
CA SER A 248 23.93 18.10 -12.25
C SER A 248 23.27 18.88 -11.12
N ALA A 249 23.18 18.27 -9.95
CA ALA A 249 22.64 18.90 -8.75
C ALA A 249 23.62 18.70 -7.60
N GLU A 250 23.84 19.75 -6.82
CA GLU A 250 24.54 19.63 -5.56
C GLU A 250 23.66 18.90 -4.53
N PRO A 251 24.25 18.25 -3.51
CA PRO A 251 23.47 17.69 -2.41
C PRO A 251 22.53 18.75 -1.81
N PRO A 252 21.25 18.42 -1.59
CA PRO A 252 20.26 19.40 -1.16
C PRO A 252 20.64 19.96 0.21
N GLN A 253 20.64 21.29 0.32
CA GLN A 253 20.96 21.97 1.56
C GLN A 253 19.69 22.16 2.37
N VAL A 254 19.63 21.52 3.54
CA VAL A 254 18.47 21.59 4.44
C VAL A 254 18.89 22.36 5.68
N SER A 255 18.25 23.50 5.90
CA SER A 255 18.44 24.30 7.11
C SER A 255 17.18 24.27 7.97
N ILE A 256 17.38 24.32 9.28
CA ILE A 256 16.32 24.22 10.28
C ILE A 256 16.37 25.52 11.10
N SER A 257 15.22 26.11 11.36
CA SER A 257 15.10 27.27 12.24
C SER A 257 15.62 26.97 13.67
N PRO A 258 16.05 28.00 14.43
CA PRO A 258 16.54 27.81 15.80
C PRO A 258 15.54 27.15 16.75
N ASP A 259 14.24 27.33 16.50
CA ASP A 259 13.15 26.71 17.25
C ASP A 259 12.82 25.28 16.80
N ARG A 260 13.51 24.77 15.77
CA ARG A 260 13.35 23.43 15.17
C ARG A 260 11.95 23.15 14.60
N GLN A 261 11.20 24.19 14.24
CA GLN A 261 9.85 24.06 13.69
C GLN A 261 9.77 24.27 12.16
N ASP A 262 10.66 25.09 11.59
CA ASP A 262 10.68 25.40 10.16
C ASP A 262 11.89 24.77 9.48
N ILE A 263 11.63 24.20 8.30
CA ILE A 263 12.65 23.62 7.42
C ILE A 263 12.68 24.42 6.12
N PHE A 264 13.88 24.82 5.72
CA PHE A 264 14.16 25.47 4.44
C PHE A 264 15.04 24.55 3.61
N VAL A 265 14.53 24.18 2.44
CA VAL A 265 15.24 23.31 1.49
C VAL A 265 15.76 24.17 0.34
N THR A 266 17.06 24.11 0.07
CA THR A 266 17.68 24.75 -1.08
C THR A 266 18.28 23.69 -1.99
N LEU A 267 17.83 23.70 -3.25
CA LEU A 267 18.32 22.85 -4.32
C LEU A 267 19.17 23.71 -5.27
N THR A 268 20.47 23.44 -5.34
CA THR A 268 21.34 24.07 -6.32
C THR A 268 21.53 23.10 -7.48
N LEU A 269 21.16 23.53 -8.68
CA LEU A 269 21.29 22.72 -9.89
C LEU A 269 22.05 23.48 -10.98
N HIS A 270 22.59 22.72 -11.92
CA HIS A 270 23.20 23.19 -13.15
C HIS A 270 22.51 22.47 -14.30
N GLU A 271 21.72 23.19 -15.10
CA GLU A 271 20.88 22.60 -16.16
C GLU A 271 21.72 22.01 -17.30
N GLY A 272 22.73 22.75 -17.77
CA GLY A 272 23.42 22.44 -19.02
C GLY A 272 22.54 22.79 -20.24
N GLU A 273 23.01 22.49 -21.45
CA GLU A 273 22.24 22.70 -22.67
C GLU A 273 21.52 21.41 -23.12
N PRO A 274 20.38 21.51 -23.84
CA PRO A 274 19.67 20.34 -24.36
C PRO A 274 20.38 19.76 -25.59
N TYR A 275 20.56 18.44 -25.60
CA TYR A 275 21.17 17.71 -26.71
C TYR A 275 20.12 16.98 -27.56
N ASN A 276 20.31 17.01 -28.87
CA ASN A 276 19.53 16.20 -29.81
C ASN A 276 20.25 14.90 -30.17
N VAL A 277 19.49 13.86 -30.51
CA VAL A 277 20.05 12.58 -30.89
C VAL A 277 20.48 12.62 -32.35
N ARG A 278 21.79 12.54 -32.63
CA ARG A 278 22.32 12.54 -34.00
C ARG A 278 22.18 11.18 -34.67
N SER A 279 22.60 10.12 -33.99
CA SER A 279 22.53 8.76 -34.51
C SER A 279 22.18 7.75 -33.43
N VAL A 280 21.42 6.72 -33.81
CA VAL A 280 21.08 5.61 -32.92
C VAL A 280 21.58 4.30 -33.52
N LYS A 281 22.49 3.63 -32.80
CA LYS A 281 23.14 2.41 -33.27
C LYS A 281 22.92 1.26 -32.30
N LEU A 282 22.70 0.07 -32.85
CA LEU A 282 22.77 -1.19 -32.12
C LEU A 282 24.14 -1.82 -32.40
N ALA A 283 24.83 -2.25 -31.35
CA ALA A 283 26.13 -2.91 -31.43
C ALA A 283 26.15 -4.16 -30.54
N GLY A 284 27.02 -5.11 -30.83
CA GLY A 284 27.13 -6.37 -30.06
C GLY A 284 26.61 -7.59 -30.83
N ASP A 285 26.19 -8.62 -30.10
CA ASP A 285 25.62 -9.85 -30.68
C ASP A 285 24.09 -9.77 -30.69
N LEU A 286 23.52 -9.42 -31.84
CA LEU A 286 22.08 -9.28 -32.02
C LEU A 286 21.42 -10.62 -32.43
N LEU A 287 22.18 -11.71 -32.53
CA LEU A 287 21.69 -13.05 -32.90
C LEU A 287 20.93 -13.10 -34.24
N GLY A 288 21.18 -12.14 -35.14
CA GLY A 288 20.44 -11.97 -36.39
C GLY A 288 18.97 -11.54 -36.22
N LEU A 289 18.63 -10.98 -35.06
CA LEU A 289 17.30 -10.48 -34.71
C LEU A 289 17.18 -8.96 -34.92
N ASP A 290 18.02 -8.37 -35.75
CA ASP A 290 18.04 -6.94 -36.06
C ASP A 290 16.65 -6.41 -36.42
N ASP A 291 15.94 -7.11 -37.31
CA ASP A 291 14.57 -6.79 -37.75
C ASP A 291 13.52 -6.79 -36.62
N LYS A 292 13.81 -7.48 -35.50
CA LYS A 292 12.92 -7.61 -34.33
C LYS A 292 13.32 -6.68 -33.19
N ILE A 293 14.61 -6.40 -33.04
CA ILE A 293 15.15 -5.52 -32.00
C ILE A 293 15.03 -4.05 -32.41
N GLN A 294 15.26 -3.72 -33.67
CA GLN A 294 15.22 -2.34 -34.15
C GLN A 294 13.87 -1.64 -33.93
N PRO A 295 12.70 -2.30 -34.12
CA PRO A 295 11.41 -1.70 -33.78
C PRO A 295 11.17 -1.44 -32.29
N LEU A 296 11.95 -2.07 -31.38
CA LEU A 296 11.86 -1.85 -29.93
C LEU A 296 12.61 -0.58 -29.49
N VAL A 297 13.40 0.02 -30.38
CA VAL A 297 14.11 1.26 -30.12
C VAL A 297 13.12 2.43 -30.21
N GLU A 298 12.78 3.01 -29.06
CA GLU A 298 11.86 4.14 -28.98
C GLU A 298 12.51 5.47 -29.36
N VAL A 299 13.84 5.55 -29.20
CA VAL A 299 14.63 6.75 -29.50
C VAL A 299 14.84 6.91 -31.00
N LYS A 300 14.52 8.08 -31.54
CA LYS A 300 14.66 8.39 -32.98
C LYS A 300 15.77 9.38 -33.26
N GLU A 301 16.38 9.29 -34.44
CA GLU A 301 17.33 10.30 -34.90
C GLU A 301 16.62 11.65 -35.12
N GLY A 302 17.26 12.73 -34.69
CA GLY A 302 16.76 14.11 -34.78
C GLY A 302 15.82 14.55 -33.67
N GLU A 303 15.41 13.66 -32.75
CA GLU A 303 14.62 14.06 -31.58
C GLU A 303 15.50 14.47 -30.40
N THR A 304 14.95 15.26 -29.48
CA THR A 304 15.65 15.62 -28.23
C THR A 304 15.87 14.38 -27.37
N PHE A 305 17.07 14.23 -26.82
CA PHE A 305 17.41 13.06 -26.01
C PHE A 305 16.45 12.91 -24.82
N SER A 306 16.05 11.67 -24.54
CA SER A 306 15.23 11.33 -23.37
C SER A 306 15.79 10.10 -22.68
N ALA A 307 16.17 10.26 -21.41
CA ALA A 307 16.62 9.16 -20.59
C ALA A 307 15.53 8.11 -20.38
N SER A 308 14.27 8.52 -20.21
CA SER A 308 13.12 7.63 -20.09
C SER A 308 12.97 6.73 -21.32
N LYS A 309 13.00 7.28 -22.55
CA LYS A 309 12.98 6.49 -23.79
C LYS A 309 14.20 5.58 -23.93
N THR A 310 15.38 6.05 -23.52
CA THR A 310 16.62 5.27 -23.54
C THR A 310 16.53 4.06 -22.62
N ASN A 311 16.08 4.28 -21.38
CA ASN A 311 15.86 3.22 -20.39
C ASN A 311 14.72 2.27 -20.81
N ALA A 312 13.64 2.80 -21.41
CA ALA A 312 12.56 2.01 -21.98
C ALA A 312 13.06 1.10 -23.11
N THR A 313 13.94 1.62 -23.98
CA THR A 313 14.59 0.83 -25.03
C THR A 313 15.48 -0.27 -24.45
N VAL A 314 16.38 0.07 -23.51
CA VAL A 314 17.24 -0.91 -22.81
C VAL A 314 16.39 -2.04 -22.21
N LYS A 315 15.30 -1.66 -21.54
CA LYS A 315 14.39 -2.61 -20.90
C LYS A 315 13.63 -3.43 -21.93
N ALA A 316 13.10 -2.84 -22.99
CA ALA A 316 12.36 -3.54 -24.03
C ALA A 316 13.22 -4.60 -24.72
N ILE A 317 14.48 -4.26 -25.04
CA ILE A 317 15.44 -5.21 -25.63
C ILE A 317 15.81 -6.30 -24.62
N THR A 318 16.13 -5.94 -23.38
CA THR A 318 16.46 -6.91 -22.32
C THR A 318 15.30 -7.87 -22.04
N ASP A 319 14.08 -7.35 -21.91
CA ASP A 319 12.87 -8.14 -21.70
C ASP A 319 12.60 -9.05 -22.90
N TYR A 320 12.74 -8.55 -24.14
CA TYR A 320 12.58 -9.34 -25.35
C TYR A 320 13.56 -10.52 -25.41
N LEU A 321 14.86 -10.26 -25.22
CA LEU A 321 15.87 -11.33 -25.14
C LEU A 321 15.58 -12.29 -23.98
N GLY A 322 15.12 -11.77 -22.84
CA GLY A 322 14.66 -12.55 -21.70
C GLY A 322 13.52 -13.50 -22.04
N THR A 323 12.54 -13.10 -22.86
CA THR A 323 11.44 -13.99 -23.32
C THR A 323 11.93 -15.09 -24.26
N LEU A 324 13.05 -14.87 -24.94
CA LEU A 324 13.68 -15.88 -25.78
C LEU A 324 14.54 -16.86 -24.98
N GLY A 325 14.77 -16.65 -23.69
CA GLY A 325 15.55 -17.54 -22.81
C GLY A 325 16.94 -17.06 -22.45
N TYR A 326 17.28 -15.82 -22.78
CA TYR A 326 18.54 -15.19 -22.43
C TYR A 326 18.43 -14.48 -21.07
N ALA A 327 18.51 -15.23 -19.98
CA ALA A 327 18.27 -14.73 -18.62
C ALA A 327 19.27 -13.67 -18.15
N PHE A 328 20.48 -13.66 -18.72
CA PHE A 328 21.58 -12.78 -18.36
C PHE A 328 21.90 -11.78 -19.47
N ALA A 329 20.93 -11.46 -20.32
CA ALA A 329 21.09 -10.45 -21.34
C ALA A 329 21.38 -9.09 -20.69
N ASN A 330 22.40 -8.40 -21.19
CA ASN A 330 22.81 -7.08 -20.73
C ASN A 330 22.79 -6.10 -21.91
N VAL A 331 22.08 -4.98 -21.74
CA VAL A 331 22.00 -3.92 -22.74
C VAL A 331 22.50 -2.64 -22.10
N ASN A 332 23.67 -2.17 -22.55
CA ASN A 332 24.30 -0.97 -22.01
C ASN A 332 24.14 0.20 -22.99
N PRO A 333 23.40 1.26 -22.63
CA PRO A 333 23.36 2.49 -23.42
C PRO A 333 24.66 3.27 -23.20
N ASN A 334 25.32 3.68 -24.28
CA ASN A 334 26.50 4.53 -24.23
C ASN A 334 26.27 5.79 -25.07
N PRO A 335 25.79 6.90 -24.47
CA PRO A 335 25.68 8.18 -25.14
C PRO A 335 27.08 8.83 -25.26
N VAL A 336 27.51 9.12 -26.49
CA VAL A 336 28.72 9.90 -26.76
C VAL A 336 28.29 11.33 -27.11
N LEU A 337 28.68 12.28 -26.26
CA LEU A 337 28.30 13.69 -26.37
C LEU A 337 29.26 14.44 -27.30
N ASP A 338 28.69 15.18 -28.25
CA ASP A 338 29.35 16.18 -29.07
C ASP A 338 28.97 17.57 -28.55
N ARG A 339 29.83 18.13 -27.70
CA ARG A 339 29.57 19.39 -26.98
C ARG A 339 29.52 20.62 -27.89
N ASP A 340 30.20 20.58 -29.04
CA ASP A 340 30.21 21.72 -29.96
C ASP A 340 28.92 21.77 -30.80
N ALA A 341 28.40 20.59 -31.17
CA ALA A 341 27.17 20.47 -31.96
C ALA A 341 25.89 20.38 -31.12
N HIS A 342 25.98 20.21 -29.80
CA HIS A 342 24.86 19.88 -28.90
C HIS A 342 24.09 18.64 -29.40
N GLU A 343 24.85 17.63 -29.82
CA GLU A 343 24.34 16.38 -30.36
C GLU A 343 24.90 15.18 -29.60
N ALA A 344 24.13 14.10 -29.50
CA ALA A 344 24.53 12.87 -28.85
C ALA A 344 24.40 11.68 -29.81
N ASP A 345 25.46 10.88 -29.92
CA ASP A 345 25.42 9.58 -30.58
C ASP A 345 25.10 8.50 -29.55
N LEU A 346 23.97 7.83 -29.71
CA LEU A 346 23.52 6.80 -28.78
C LEU A 346 23.80 5.41 -29.35
N THR A 347 24.73 4.69 -28.72
CA THR A 347 25.00 3.28 -29.07
C THR A 347 24.51 2.36 -27.97
N PHE A 348 23.62 1.42 -28.30
CA PHE A 348 23.20 0.36 -27.39
C PHE A 348 24.03 -0.88 -27.63
N TYR A 349 24.84 -1.27 -26.64
CA TYR A 349 25.63 -2.50 -26.68
C TYR A 349 24.81 -3.65 -26.10
N VAL A 350 24.45 -4.61 -26.95
CA VAL A 350 23.64 -5.78 -26.61
C VAL A 350 24.55 -7.01 -26.47
N ASP A 351 24.56 -7.57 -25.27
CA ASP A 351 25.15 -8.89 -24.98
C ASP A 351 24.03 -9.83 -24.50
N PRO A 352 23.54 -10.76 -25.34
CA PRO A 352 22.47 -11.68 -24.97
C PRO A 352 22.95 -12.75 -23.98
N GLY A 353 24.25 -13.00 -23.86
CA GLY A 353 24.75 -14.13 -23.08
C GLY A 353 24.24 -15.49 -23.59
N ARG A 354 24.11 -16.47 -22.68
CA ARG A 354 23.68 -17.84 -23.03
C ARG A 354 22.19 -18.02 -22.79
N ARG A 355 21.57 -18.82 -23.66
CA ARG A 355 20.20 -19.29 -23.45
C ARG A 355 20.18 -20.34 -22.32
N VAL A 356 19.24 -20.20 -21.39
CA VAL A 356 19.11 -21.10 -20.24
C VAL A 356 17.70 -21.69 -20.14
N TYR A 357 17.58 -22.85 -19.50
CA TYR A 357 16.30 -23.47 -19.14
C TYR A 357 16.09 -23.49 -17.64
N VAL A 358 14.81 -23.41 -17.25
CA VAL A 358 14.39 -23.52 -15.87
C VAL A 358 14.32 -25.00 -15.52
N ARG A 359 15.22 -25.48 -14.67
CA ARG A 359 15.21 -26.88 -14.24
C ARG A 359 14.04 -27.17 -13.31
N ARG A 360 13.85 -26.33 -12.29
CA ARG A 360 12.78 -26.44 -11.29
C ARG A 360 12.43 -25.10 -10.66
N ILE A 361 11.24 -25.04 -10.08
CA ILE A 361 10.75 -23.92 -9.29
C ILE A 361 10.70 -24.35 -7.83
N GLN A 362 11.50 -23.69 -7.00
CA GLN A 362 11.56 -23.91 -5.56
C GLN A 362 10.74 -22.83 -4.87
N ILE A 363 9.78 -23.23 -4.03
CA ILE A 363 8.94 -22.30 -3.27
C ILE A 363 9.35 -22.41 -1.80
N GLY A 364 9.69 -21.28 -1.19
CA GLY A 364 10.20 -21.18 0.18
C GLY A 364 9.41 -20.18 1.02
N GLY A 365 9.27 -20.45 2.32
CA GLY A 365 8.62 -19.55 3.27
C GLY A 365 7.09 -19.70 3.42
N ASN A 366 6.47 -20.58 2.64
CA ASN A 366 5.04 -20.91 2.72
C ASN A 366 4.73 -21.92 3.85
N THR A 367 4.79 -21.47 5.10
CA THR A 367 4.59 -22.36 6.27
C THR A 367 3.14 -22.78 6.50
N ARG A 368 2.18 -21.93 6.15
CA ARG A 368 0.74 -22.18 6.31
C ARG A 368 0.07 -22.46 4.98
N THR A 369 0.49 -21.77 3.93
CA THR A 369 -0.05 -21.84 2.57
C THR A 369 0.50 -23.05 1.86
N ARG A 370 -0.38 -23.84 1.26
CA ARG A 370 0.04 -25.02 0.49
C ARG A 370 0.84 -24.59 -0.74
N ASP A 371 1.87 -25.36 -1.08
CA ASP A 371 2.72 -25.13 -2.27
C ASP A 371 1.88 -25.01 -3.55
N GLU A 372 0.83 -25.83 -3.70
CA GLU A 372 -0.08 -25.82 -4.85
C GLU A 372 -0.71 -24.45 -5.14
N VAL A 373 -0.95 -23.64 -4.10
CA VAL A 373 -1.57 -22.32 -4.19
C VAL A 373 -0.64 -21.31 -4.86
N ILE A 374 0.67 -21.42 -4.61
CA ILE A 374 1.69 -20.58 -5.22
C ILE A 374 2.05 -21.14 -6.59
N ARG A 375 2.24 -22.46 -6.68
CA ARG A 375 2.66 -23.15 -7.91
C ARG A 375 1.67 -22.96 -9.06
N ARG A 376 0.36 -22.94 -8.78
CA ARG A 376 -0.67 -22.69 -9.82
C ARG A 376 -0.65 -21.28 -10.40
N GLU A 377 -0.01 -20.31 -9.72
CA GLU A 377 0.16 -18.95 -10.25
C GLU A 377 1.38 -18.82 -11.16
N MET A 378 2.27 -19.82 -11.18
CA MET A 378 3.47 -19.82 -12.00
C MET A 378 3.10 -20.00 -13.49
N ARG A 379 3.41 -18.98 -14.29
CA ARG A 379 3.35 -19.01 -15.75
C ARG A 379 4.60 -19.65 -16.35
N GLN A 380 5.74 -19.43 -15.73
CA GLN A 380 6.96 -20.15 -16.06
C GLN A 380 6.77 -21.64 -15.71
N GLN A 381 7.05 -22.52 -16.67
CA GLN A 381 7.03 -23.96 -16.44
C GLN A 381 8.43 -24.48 -16.09
N GLU A 382 8.47 -25.55 -15.29
CA GLU A 382 9.67 -26.35 -15.07
C GLU A 382 10.02 -27.11 -16.35
N ALA A 383 11.31 -27.38 -16.57
CA ALA A 383 11.85 -28.01 -17.78
C ALA A 383 11.51 -27.28 -19.10
N ALA A 384 11.24 -25.96 -19.01
CA ALA A 384 11.03 -25.10 -20.16
C ALA A 384 12.16 -24.07 -20.28
N TRP A 385 12.25 -23.42 -21.44
CA TRP A 385 13.12 -22.26 -21.60
C TRP A 385 12.78 -21.20 -20.56
N TYR A 386 13.80 -20.50 -20.10
CA TYR A 386 13.59 -19.31 -19.28
C TYR A 386 12.79 -18.29 -20.08
N ASP A 387 11.85 -17.63 -19.41
CA ASP A 387 11.11 -16.52 -19.99
C ASP A 387 10.90 -15.46 -18.90
N ALA A 388 11.62 -14.35 -19.04
CA ALA A 388 11.55 -13.22 -18.10
C ALA A 388 10.12 -12.67 -17.97
N GLY A 389 9.37 -12.64 -19.07
CA GLY A 389 7.98 -12.19 -19.10
C GLY A 389 7.09 -13.11 -18.26
N ASN A 390 7.20 -14.42 -18.45
CA ASN A 390 6.45 -15.39 -17.65
C ASN A 390 6.84 -15.36 -16.17
N ILE A 391 8.13 -15.18 -15.83
CA ILE A 391 8.58 -15.06 -14.44
C ILE A 391 8.02 -13.80 -13.78
N LYS A 392 8.06 -12.67 -14.47
CA LYS A 392 7.47 -11.41 -13.99
C LYS A 392 5.97 -11.55 -13.78
N SER A 393 5.24 -12.09 -14.76
CA SER A 393 3.80 -12.36 -14.62
C SER A 393 3.52 -13.34 -13.48
N SER A 394 4.40 -14.31 -13.22
CA SER A 394 4.26 -15.24 -12.10
C SER A 394 4.40 -14.51 -10.76
N ARG A 395 5.44 -13.67 -10.59
CA ARG A 395 5.63 -12.83 -9.40
C ARG A 395 4.41 -11.94 -9.15
N ASP A 396 3.97 -11.22 -10.18
CA ASP A 396 2.86 -10.27 -10.07
C ASP A 396 1.54 -10.97 -9.70
N ARG A 397 1.34 -12.22 -10.16
CA ARG A 397 0.17 -13.03 -9.78
C ARG A 397 0.26 -13.54 -8.34
N VAL A 398 1.42 -14.02 -7.90
CA VAL A 398 1.65 -14.47 -6.52
C VAL A 398 1.49 -13.31 -5.54
N ASP A 399 2.00 -12.13 -5.87
CA ASP A 399 1.85 -10.92 -5.06
C ASP A 399 0.37 -10.49 -4.97
N ARG A 400 -0.35 -10.56 -6.10
CA ARG A 400 -1.79 -10.25 -6.19
C ARG A 400 -2.67 -11.18 -5.35
N LEU A 401 -2.20 -12.36 -4.94
CA LEU A 401 -2.93 -13.20 -3.98
C LEU A 401 -3.15 -12.48 -2.65
N GLY A 402 -2.26 -11.57 -2.26
CA GLY A 402 -2.38 -10.83 -1.00
C GLY A 402 -2.15 -11.69 0.24
N TYR A 403 -1.54 -12.87 0.12
CA TYR A 403 -1.23 -13.76 1.25
C TYR A 403 0.16 -13.50 1.87
N PHE A 404 0.96 -12.68 1.20
CA PHE A 404 2.35 -12.44 1.52
C PHE A 404 2.62 -10.94 1.73
N ASN A 405 3.59 -10.63 2.60
CA ASN A 405 4.14 -9.28 2.76
C ASN A 405 5.23 -8.98 1.72
N ASP A 406 5.94 -10.02 1.29
CA ASP A 406 7.04 -9.95 0.34
C ASP A 406 7.03 -11.21 -0.53
N VAL A 407 7.26 -11.02 -1.82
CA VAL A 407 7.35 -12.06 -2.85
C VAL A 407 8.60 -11.75 -3.67
N ASN A 408 9.67 -12.49 -3.37
CA ASN A 408 10.94 -12.39 -4.07
C ASN A 408 11.12 -13.60 -4.99
N VAL A 409 11.05 -13.34 -6.30
CA VAL A 409 11.34 -14.35 -7.32
C VAL A 409 12.70 -14.04 -7.90
N HIS A 410 13.67 -14.88 -7.58
CA HIS A 410 15.03 -14.73 -8.08
C HIS A 410 15.51 -16.02 -8.73
N THR A 411 16.45 -15.88 -9.66
CA THR A 411 17.01 -17.03 -10.38
C THR A 411 18.42 -17.29 -9.90
N THR A 412 18.72 -18.57 -9.67
CA THR A 412 20.06 -19.01 -9.25
C THR A 412 20.63 -19.94 -10.30
N PRO A 413 21.85 -19.67 -10.81
CA PRO A 413 22.54 -20.58 -11.71
C PRO A 413 22.79 -21.93 -11.03
N VAL A 414 22.58 -23.02 -11.76
CA VAL A 414 22.86 -24.36 -11.24
C VAL A 414 24.36 -24.64 -11.29
N ALA A 415 24.95 -24.95 -10.14
CA ALA A 415 26.35 -25.33 -10.06
C ALA A 415 26.65 -26.55 -10.96
N GLY A 416 27.61 -26.41 -11.86
CA GLY A 416 28.02 -27.46 -12.80
C GLY A 416 27.20 -27.53 -14.10
N SER A 417 26.22 -26.65 -14.32
CA SER A 417 25.45 -26.59 -15.58
C SER A 417 25.19 -25.13 -15.98
N PRO A 418 25.98 -24.55 -16.91
CA PRO A 418 25.89 -23.13 -17.26
C PRO A 418 24.64 -22.76 -18.06
N ASP A 419 23.89 -23.75 -18.53
CA ASP A 419 22.66 -23.66 -19.29
C ASP A 419 21.40 -23.85 -18.42
N GLN A 420 21.56 -23.99 -17.10
CA GLN A 420 20.48 -24.27 -16.15
C GLN A 420 20.34 -23.19 -15.08
N VAL A 421 19.09 -22.85 -14.79
CA VAL A 421 18.72 -22.01 -13.64
C VAL A 421 17.61 -22.67 -12.82
N ASP A 422 17.69 -22.52 -11.50
CA ASP A 422 16.59 -22.79 -10.58
C ASP A 422 15.91 -21.45 -10.26
N VAL A 423 14.57 -21.43 -10.32
CA VAL A 423 13.77 -20.26 -9.95
C VAL A 423 13.33 -20.43 -8.51
N ASN A 424 13.81 -19.56 -7.63
CA ASN A 424 13.46 -19.56 -6.22
C ASN A 424 12.41 -18.48 -5.95
N VAL A 425 11.29 -18.91 -5.39
CA VAL A 425 10.15 -18.08 -5.01
C VAL A 425 10.12 -18.05 -3.49
N ASP A 426 10.75 -17.05 -2.91
CA ASP A 426 10.73 -16.83 -1.47
C ASP A 426 9.58 -15.90 -1.09
N VAL A 427 8.69 -16.40 -0.24
CA VAL A 427 7.53 -15.66 0.23
C VAL A 427 7.56 -15.48 1.73
N LYS A 428 7.10 -14.31 2.19
CA LYS A 428 6.91 -14.04 3.62
C LYS A 428 5.42 -13.93 3.93
N GLU A 429 4.84 -14.97 4.49
CA GLU A 429 3.42 -15.02 4.83
C GLU A 429 3.00 -13.90 5.79
N LYS A 430 1.78 -13.40 5.59
CA LYS A 430 1.14 -12.42 6.48
C LYS A 430 -0.22 -12.91 6.97
N PRO A 431 -0.76 -12.34 8.06
CA PRO A 431 -2.13 -12.61 8.46
C PRO A 431 -3.11 -12.24 7.33
N THR A 432 -3.93 -13.19 6.89
CA THR A 432 -4.91 -13.02 5.81
C THR A 432 -6.34 -12.83 6.30
N GLY A 433 -6.53 -12.81 7.62
CA GLY A 433 -7.83 -12.54 8.23
C GLY A 433 -8.13 -11.05 8.23
N LEU A 434 -9.29 -10.68 7.71
CA LEU A 434 -9.78 -9.31 7.65
C LEU A 434 -11.08 -9.20 8.46
N ILE A 435 -11.11 -8.24 9.38
CA ILE A 435 -12.32 -7.85 10.09
C ILE A 435 -12.75 -6.50 9.54
N ASN A 436 -13.92 -6.46 8.91
CA ASN A 436 -14.50 -5.26 8.33
C ASN A 436 -15.59 -4.77 9.28
N LEU A 437 -15.38 -3.64 9.92
CA LEU A 437 -16.42 -2.95 10.68
C LEU A 437 -16.68 -1.62 9.98
N GLY A 438 -17.89 -1.44 9.47
CA GLY A 438 -18.30 -0.21 8.78
C GLY A 438 -19.54 0.37 9.43
N VAL A 439 -19.47 1.64 9.79
CA VAL A 439 -20.63 2.43 10.22
C VAL A 439 -20.88 3.46 9.12
N GLY A 440 -22.05 3.40 8.52
CA GLY A 440 -22.50 4.37 7.55
C GLY A 440 -23.73 5.12 8.02
N TYR A 441 -23.92 6.30 7.48
CA TYR A 441 -25.19 7.01 7.61
C TYR A 441 -25.60 7.57 6.26
N GLY A 442 -26.82 7.26 5.84
CA GLY A 442 -27.40 7.74 4.59
C GLY A 442 -28.68 8.52 4.83
N SER A 443 -29.00 9.45 3.93
CA SER A 443 -30.30 10.13 3.92
C SER A 443 -31.48 9.16 3.91
N THR A 444 -31.33 8.04 3.20
CA THR A 444 -32.36 7.01 2.95
C THR A 444 -32.34 5.92 4.01
N ASP A 445 -31.28 5.13 4.07
CA ASP A 445 -31.18 3.95 4.97
C ASP A 445 -30.86 4.29 6.43
N LYS A 446 -30.65 5.58 6.74
CA LYS A 446 -30.27 6.10 8.06
C LYS A 446 -28.98 5.44 8.54
N LEU A 447 -28.92 4.99 9.79
CA LEU A 447 -27.77 4.29 10.33
C LEU A 447 -27.62 2.91 9.68
N ILE A 448 -26.48 2.68 9.06
CA ILE A 448 -26.07 1.41 8.46
C ILE A 448 -24.90 0.87 9.30
N LEU A 449 -25.04 -0.34 9.83
CA LEU A 449 -23.96 -1.05 10.50
C LEU A 449 -23.62 -2.28 9.68
N SER A 450 -22.36 -2.40 9.29
CA SER A 450 -21.80 -3.53 8.57
C SER A 450 -20.70 -4.14 9.43
N ALA A 451 -20.73 -5.45 9.56
CA ALA A 451 -19.72 -6.23 10.24
C ALA A 451 -19.42 -7.45 9.38
N GLY A 452 -18.16 -7.64 9.03
CA GLY A 452 -17.70 -8.75 8.22
C GLY A 452 -16.45 -9.36 8.83
N ILE A 453 -16.33 -10.66 8.73
CA ILE A 453 -15.07 -11.36 8.92
C ILE A 453 -14.82 -12.17 7.65
N SER A 454 -13.68 -11.92 7.01
CA SER A 454 -13.20 -12.69 5.88
C SER A 454 -11.88 -13.33 6.26
N GLN A 455 -11.77 -14.62 6.02
CA GLN A 455 -10.52 -15.35 6.13
C GLN A 455 -10.14 -15.80 4.73
N ASP A 456 -9.25 -15.02 4.10
CA ASP A 456 -8.64 -15.44 2.85
C ASP A 456 -7.61 -16.54 3.14
N ASN A 457 -7.41 -17.43 2.17
CA ASN A 457 -6.50 -18.58 2.30
C ASN A 457 -6.79 -19.43 3.56
N ILE A 458 -8.06 -19.71 3.82
CA ILE A 458 -8.47 -20.48 5.01
C ILE A 458 -7.78 -21.85 5.00
N PHE A 459 -7.15 -22.21 6.13
CA PHE A 459 -6.34 -23.41 6.29
C PHE A 459 -5.23 -23.60 5.24
N GLY A 460 -4.75 -22.52 4.62
CA GLY A 460 -3.69 -22.59 3.61
C GLY A 460 -4.14 -23.11 2.25
N SER A 461 -5.45 -23.26 2.02
CA SER A 461 -6.00 -23.88 0.80
C SER A 461 -6.12 -22.92 -0.40
N GLY A 462 -5.90 -21.62 -0.19
CA GLY A 462 -6.21 -20.56 -1.15
C GLY A 462 -7.71 -20.26 -1.28
N ASN A 463 -8.56 -20.91 -0.49
CA ASN A 463 -10.00 -20.63 -0.46
C ASN A 463 -10.31 -19.47 0.49
N THR A 464 -11.38 -18.75 0.21
CA THR A 464 -11.88 -17.67 1.07
C THR A 464 -13.16 -18.11 1.77
N LEU A 465 -13.25 -17.87 3.07
CA LEU A 465 -14.50 -17.98 3.83
C LEU A 465 -14.85 -16.60 4.40
N SER A 466 -16.05 -16.11 4.10
CA SER A 466 -16.51 -14.83 4.61
C SER A 466 -17.88 -14.93 5.26
N LEU A 467 -18.07 -14.17 6.34
CA LEU A 467 -19.36 -13.89 6.96
C LEU A 467 -19.53 -12.37 6.92
N GLN A 468 -20.64 -11.90 6.35
CA GLN A 468 -20.98 -10.49 6.29
C GLN A 468 -22.37 -10.28 6.89
N VAL A 469 -22.49 -9.32 7.79
CA VAL A 469 -23.73 -8.91 8.44
C VAL A 469 -23.92 -7.43 8.19
N ASN A 470 -25.01 -7.07 7.54
CA ASN A 470 -25.38 -5.69 7.25
C ASN A 470 -26.73 -5.41 7.88
N THR A 471 -26.87 -4.32 8.63
CA THR A 471 -28.13 -3.90 9.23
C THR A 471 -28.33 -2.41 9.02
N SER A 472 -29.54 -2.03 8.66
CA SER A 472 -29.99 -0.65 8.48
C SER A 472 -31.44 -0.53 8.95
N LYS A 473 -32.04 0.65 8.81
CA LYS A 473 -33.48 0.82 9.11
C LYS A 473 -34.35 -0.08 8.23
N THR A 474 -34.00 -0.21 6.95
CA THR A 474 -34.81 -0.83 5.88
C THR A 474 -34.39 -2.26 5.54
N ASN A 475 -33.10 -2.57 5.67
CA ASN A 475 -32.53 -3.84 5.25
C ASN A 475 -31.66 -4.46 6.34
N ARG A 476 -31.83 -5.77 6.59
CA ARG A 476 -30.93 -6.59 7.40
C ARG A 476 -30.54 -7.83 6.62
N ALA A 477 -29.25 -8.07 6.46
CA ALA A 477 -28.72 -9.20 5.71
C ALA A 477 -27.60 -9.88 6.49
N ALA A 478 -27.53 -11.20 6.41
CA ALA A 478 -26.41 -12.02 6.86
C ALA A 478 -26.05 -12.99 5.73
N ILE A 479 -24.81 -12.97 5.27
CA ILE A 479 -24.33 -13.76 4.14
C ILE A 479 -23.09 -14.50 4.59
N ILE A 480 -23.12 -15.82 4.48
CA ILE A 480 -21.94 -16.69 4.61
C ILE A 480 -21.58 -17.14 3.21
N SER A 481 -20.32 -16.96 2.80
CA SER A 481 -19.85 -17.42 1.50
C SER A 481 -18.50 -18.12 1.62
N HIS A 482 -18.37 -19.23 0.89
CA HIS A 482 -17.13 -19.94 0.67
C HIS A 482 -16.78 -19.85 -0.81
N THR A 483 -15.57 -19.40 -1.12
CA THR A 483 -15.11 -19.26 -2.50
C THR A 483 -13.83 -20.06 -2.70
N ASP A 484 -13.87 -20.95 -3.68
CA ASP A 484 -12.71 -21.62 -4.25
C ASP A 484 -12.35 -20.90 -5.56
N PRO A 485 -11.27 -20.09 -5.60
CA PRO A 485 -10.91 -19.33 -6.78
C PRO A 485 -10.41 -20.19 -7.96
N TYR A 486 -9.98 -21.43 -7.70
CA TYR A 486 -9.43 -22.34 -8.70
C TYR A 486 -10.10 -23.71 -8.62
N TRP A 487 -11.42 -23.72 -8.72
CA TRP A 487 -12.18 -24.98 -8.79
C TRP A 487 -11.79 -25.81 -10.03
N THR A 488 -11.29 -25.13 -11.07
CA THR A 488 -10.60 -25.75 -12.22
C THR A 488 -9.20 -25.17 -12.38
N LYS A 489 -8.33 -25.87 -13.10
CA LYS A 489 -6.95 -25.43 -13.40
C LYS A 489 -6.89 -24.09 -14.14
N ASP A 490 -7.93 -23.76 -14.90
CA ASP A 490 -7.99 -22.55 -15.72
C ASP A 490 -8.46 -21.30 -14.93
N GLY A 491 -8.68 -21.42 -13.62
CA GLY A 491 -9.06 -20.29 -12.76
C GLY A 491 -10.56 -20.00 -12.71
N ILE A 492 -11.41 -20.97 -13.05
CA ILE A 492 -12.85 -20.85 -12.79
C ILE A 492 -13.09 -20.90 -11.29
N SER A 493 -13.62 -19.80 -10.75
CA SER A 493 -13.95 -19.70 -9.34
C SER A 493 -15.33 -20.31 -9.07
N LYS A 494 -15.48 -21.04 -7.97
CA LYS A 494 -16.77 -21.52 -7.47
C LYS A 494 -17.05 -20.90 -6.11
N THR A 495 -18.17 -20.20 -5.99
CA THR A 495 -18.66 -19.61 -4.75
C THR A 495 -19.93 -20.32 -4.31
N THR A 496 -19.94 -20.80 -3.08
CA THR A 496 -21.11 -21.32 -2.39
C THR A 496 -21.53 -20.31 -1.34
N SER A 497 -22.76 -19.82 -1.39
CA SER A 497 -23.26 -18.82 -0.44
C SER A 497 -24.57 -19.24 0.19
N ILE A 498 -24.74 -18.94 1.47
CA ILE A 498 -26.00 -19.00 2.19
C ILE A 498 -26.28 -17.58 2.66
N TYR A 499 -27.49 -17.09 2.39
CA TYR A 499 -27.88 -15.75 2.77
C TYR A 499 -29.26 -15.73 3.44
N TYR A 500 -29.38 -14.82 4.40
CA TYR A 500 -30.63 -14.40 5.00
C TYR A 500 -30.76 -12.91 4.76
N ARG A 501 -31.86 -12.46 4.15
CA ARG A 501 -32.16 -11.06 3.93
C ARG A 501 -33.55 -10.74 4.44
N ARG A 502 -33.69 -9.60 5.10
CA ARG A 502 -34.95 -9.07 5.59
C ARG A 502 -35.08 -7.63 5.14
N THR A 503 -36.16 -7.34 4.42
CA THR A 503 -36.46 -5.99 3.94
C THR A 503 -37.81 -5.53 4.50
N THR A 504 -37.84 -4.28 4.95
CA THR A 504 -39.01 -3.55 5.43
C THR A 504 -39.18 -2.29 4.57
N PRO A 505 -40.39 -1.72 4.49
CA PRO A 505 -40.66 -0.53 3.68
C PRO A 505 -39.77 0.68 4.03
N TYR A 506 -39.53 1.53 3.02
CA TYR A 506 -38.66 2.71 3.11
C TYR A 506 -39.30 3.87 3.88
N ASP A 507 -40.62 4.04 3.75
CA ASP A 507 -41.38 5.01 4.53
C ASP A 507 -42.10 4.30 5.69
N SER A 508 -42.10 4.97 6.85
CA SER A 508 -42.80 4.54 8.06
C SER A 508 -43.29 5.75 8.85
N ARG A 509 -43.36 6.95 8.22
CA ARG A 509 -43.69 8.22 8.90
C ARG A 509 -45.10 8.20 9.47
N ASP A 510 -46.00 7.51 8.80
CA ASP A 510 -47.36 7.25 9.26
C ASP A 510 -47.48 5.72 9.42
N SER A 511 -47.71 5.22 10.64
CA SER A 511 -47.67 3.79 11.06
C SER A 511 -48.65 2.82 10.36
N PHE A 512 -48.95 3.02 9.08
CA PHE A 512 -49.98 2.31 8.33
C PHE A 512 -49.41 1.28 7.34
N GLY A 513 -48.13 0.92 7.44
CA GLY A 513 -47.40 0.15 6.42
C GLY A 513 -46.48 -0.94 6.97
N ASP A 514 -46.96 -1.85 7.84
CA ASP A 514 -46.11 -2.95 8.33
C ASP A 514 -46.22 -4.17 7.39
N TYR A 515 -45.15 -4.45 6.66
CA TYR A 515 -44.89 -5.76 6.08
C TYR A 515 -43.40 -6.06 6.15
N ARG A 516 -43.10 -7.36 6.19
CA ARG A 516 -41.72 -7.84 6.23
C ARG A 516 -41.51 -8.94 5.21
N VAL A 517 -40.58 -8.70 4.30
CA VAL A 517 -40.08 -9.70 3.35
C VAL A 517 -38.83 -10.33 3.93
N THR A 518 -38.89 -11.62 4.23
CA THR A 518 -37.72 -12.43 4.60
C THR A 518 -37.38 -13.39 3.47
N ALA A 519 -36.14 -13.35 2.99
CA ALA A 519 -35.59 -14.28 2.01
C ALA A 519 -34.47 -15.09 2.66
N PHE A 520 -34.58 -16.41 2.64
CA PHE A 520 -33.49 -17.32 2.99
C PHE A 520 -33.11 -18.09 1.74
N GLY A 521 -31.83 -18.04 1.35
CA GLY A 521 -31.39 -18.65 0.12
C GLY A 521 -30.01 -19.27 0.20
N GLY A 522 -29.76 -20.21 -0.71
CA GLY A 522 -28.49 -20.88 -0.90
C GLY A 522 -28.17 -20.91 -2.40
N GLY A 523 -26.95 -20.52 -2.76
CA GLY A 523 -26.54 -20.37 -4.15
C GLY A 523 -25.18 -20.99 -4.44
N LEU A 524 -25.04 -21.46 -5.68
CA LEU A 524 -23.78 -21.87 -6.30
C LEU A 524 -23.52 -20.98 -7.50
N ASN A 525 -22.43 -20.23 -7.46
CA ASN A 525 -22.04 -19.28 -8.49
C ASN A 525 -20.64 -19.63 -9.01
N PHE A 526 -20.50 -19.63 -10.33
CA PHE A 526 -19.25 -19.83 -11.03
C PHE A 526 -18.82 -18.52 -11.70
N GLY A 527 -17.56 -18.16 -11.56
CA GLY A 527 -16.95 -17.02 -12.22
C GLY A 527 -15.89 -17.50 -13.18
N VAL A 528 -16.12 -17.35 -14.48
CA VAL A 528 -15.22 -17.76 -15.55
C VAL A 528 -14.45 -16.52 -16.02
N PRO A 529 -13.13 -16.43 -15.76
CA PRO A 529 -12.30 -15.37 -16.32
C PRO A 529 -12.09 -15.65 -17.82
N ILE A 530 -12.53 -14.73 -18.68
CA ILE A 530 -12.36 -14.83 -20.14
C ILE A 530 -11.11 -14.06 -20.58
N SER A 531 -10.89 -12.89 -19.97
CA SER A 531 -9.70 -12.06 -20.15
C SER A 531 -9.32 -11.42 -18.82
N GLU A 532 -8.31 -10.55 -18.81
CA GLU A 532 -7.95 -9.77 -17.62
C GLU A 532 -9.04 -8.76 -17.21
N PHE A 533 -9.91 -8.38 -18.14
CA PHE A 533 -10.97 -7.39 -17.92
C PHE A 533 -12.38 -8.02 -17.95
N ASP A 534 -12.55 -9.12 -18.69
CA ASP A 534 -13.85 -9.76 -18.95
C ASP A 534 -14.06 -10.98 -18.05
N ARG A 535 -15.20 -11.00 -17.35
CA ARG A 535 -15.61 -12.12 -16.52
C ARG A 535 -17.07 -12.48 -16.76
N VAL A 536 -17.33 -13.76 -16.93
CA VAL A 536 -18.69 -14.31 -17.04
C VAL A 536 -19.05 -14.96 -15.70
N PHE A 537 -20.23 -14.65 -15.19
CA PHE A 537 -20.80 -15.25 -13.99
C PHE A 537 -21.99 -16.10 -14.38
N THR A 538 -22.05 -17.33 -13.89
CA THR A 538 -23.21 -18.20 -14.07
C THR A 538 -23.51 -18.88 -12.75
N GLY A 539 -24.77 -19.09 -12.42
CA GLY A 539 -25.09 -19.70 -11.14
C GLY A 539 -26.53 -20.12 -11.01
N VAL A 540 -26.79 -20.83 -9.91
CA VAL A 540 -28.11 -21.27 -9.50
C VAL A 540 -28.28 -20.99 -8.02
N SER A 541 -29.39 -20.35 -7.68
CA SER A 541 -29.76 -20.03 -6.31
C SER A 541 -31.15 -20.55 -5.99
N PHE A 542 -31.30 -21.26 -4.89
CA PHE A 542 -32.59 -21.55 -4.30
C PHE A 542 -32.92 -20.47 -3.27
N GLU A 543 -34.13 -19.93 -3.32
CA GLU A 543 -34.58 -18.89 -2.42
C GLU A 543 -35.99 -19.20 -1.90
N HIS A 544 -36.13 -19.20 -0.58
CA HIS A 544 -37.40 -19.26 0.13
C HIS A 544 -37.76 -17.85 0.61
N ASN A 545 -38.82 -17.29 0.05
CA ASN A 545 -39.35 -15.99 0.43
C ASN A 545 -40.58 -16.16 1.30
N LYS A 546 -40.65 -15.41 2.40
CA LYS A 546 -41.81 -15.34 3.27
C LYS A 546 -42.18 -13.89 3.53
N LEU A 547 -43.46 -13.59 3.33
CA LEU A 547 -44.08 -12.33 3.70
C LEU A 547 -44.72 -12.50 5.08
N SER A 548 -44.50 -11.56 5.98
CA SER A 548 -44.95 -11.62 7.38
C SER A 548 -45.37 -10.26 7.89
N GLU A 549 -46.05 -10.25 9.05
CA GLU A 549 -46.65 -9.04 9.67
C GLU A 549 -47.71 -8.39 8.79
N LEU A 550 -48.48 -9.19 8.06
CA LEU A 550 -49.53 -8.72 7.17
C LEU A 550 -50.76 -8.29 7.97
N SER A 551 -51.16 -7.02 7.81
CA SER A 551 -52.42 -6.50 8.32
C SER A 551 -53.26 -5.99 7.16
N PRO A 552 -54.50 -6.47 6.95
CA PRO A 552 -55.33 -6.03 5.82
C PRO A 552 -55.57 -4.51 5.75
N GLN A 553 -55.45 -3.80 6.88
CA GLN A 553 -55.63 -2.35 6.97
C GLN A 553 -54.34 -1.56 6.73
N TYR A 554 -53.18 -2.21 6.91
CA TYR A 554 -51.87 -1.57 6.96
C TYR A 554 -50.82 -2.19 6.04
N THR A 555 -51.21 -3.11 5.17
CA THR A 555 -50.32 -3.69 4.16
C THR A 555 -50.69 -3.11 2.81
N PRO A 556 -49.72 -2.62 2.01
CA PRO A 556 -50.01 -2.08 0.68
C PRO A 556 -50.82 -3.06 -0.18
N GLU A 557 -51.79 -2.56 -0.94
CA GLU A 557 -52.68 -3.38 -1.76
C GLU A 557 -51.92 -4.26 -2.76
N ALA A 558 -50.79 -3.77 -3.29
CA ALA A 558 -49.91 -4.55 -4.16
C ALA A 558 -49.34 -5.82 -3.47
N TYR A 559 -49.01 -5.74 -2.19
CA TYR A 559 -48.53 -6.87 -1.40
C TYR A 559 -49.66 -7.81 -0.99
N GLN A 560 -50.86 -7.27 -0.70
CA GLN A 560 -52.05 -8.11 -0.49
C GLN A 560 -52.41 -8.88 -1.76
N ALA A 561 -52.37 -8.23 -2.92
CA ALA A 561 -52.57 -8.86 -4.23
C ALA A 561 -51.53 -9.95 -4.50
N PHE A 562 -50.26 -9.69 -4.18
CA PHE A 562 -49.21 -10.71 -4.26
C PHE A 562 -49.54 -11.93 -3.40
N VAL A 563 -49.97 -11.76 -2.15
CA VAL A 563 -50.34 -12.89 -1.27
C VAL A 563 -51.56 -13.65 -1.79
N ARG A 564 -52.56 -12.96 -2.35
CA ARG A 564 -53.73 -13.63 -2.97
C ARG A 564 -53.34 -14.48 -4.19
N GLU A 565 -52.32 -14.08 -4.92
CA GLU A 565 -51.88 -14.73 -6.16
C GLU A 565 -50.80 -15.81 -5.93
N TYR A 566 -49.88 -15.58 -5.01
CA TYR A 566 -48.70 -16.41 -4.76
C TYR A 566 -48.69 -17.11 -3.40
N GLY A 567 -49.49 -16.66 -2.44
CA GLY A 567 -49.41 -17.06 -1.05
C GLY A 567 -48.39 -16.26 -0.25
N GLU A 568 -48.35 -16.49 1.06
CA GLU A 568 -47.41 -15.81 1.98
C GLU A 568 -45.97 -16.32 1.87
N ALA A 569 -45.78 -17.54 1.35
CA ALA A 569 -44.47 -18.15 1.20
C ALA A 569 -44.30 -18.68 -0.22
N THR A 570 -43.13 -18.44 -0.81
CA THR A 570 -42.80 -18.87 -2.16
C THR A 570 -41.39 -19.44 -2.22
N ASN A 571 -41.22 -20.50 -3.00
CA ASN A 571 -39.92 -21.09 -3.30
C ASN A 571 -39.55 -20.76 -4.75
N SER A 572 -38.30 -20.42 -4.97
CA SER A 572 -37.81 -20.02 -6.28
C SER A 572 -36.43 -20.62 -6.52
N VAL A 573 -36.22 -21.13 -7.74
CA VAL A 573 -34.89 -21.44 -8.24
C VAL A 573 -34.55 -20.43 -9.31
N ILE A 574 -33.49 -19.66 -9.06
CA ILE A 574 -33.03 -18.53 -9.87
C ILE A 574 -31.75 -18.97 -10.58
N PHE A 575 -31.79 -18.98 -11.91
CA PHE A 575 -30.61 -19.13 -12.75
C PHE A 575 -30.08 -17.74 -13.10
N ASN A 576 -28.85 -17.43 -12.71
CA ASN A 576 -28.23 -16.15 -13.01
C ASN A 576 -27.18 -16.34 -14.12
N LEU A 577 -27.18 -15.44 -15.09
CA LEU A 577 -26.12 -15.30 -16.08
C LEU A 577 -25.69 -13.84 -16.10
N GLY A 578 -24.39 -13.58 -16.03
CA GLY A 578 -23.85 -12.23 -16.03
C GLY A 578 -22.55 -12.16 -16.80
N TRP A 579 -22.25 -10.99 -17.32
CA TRP A 579 -20.97 -10.62 -17.90
C TRP A 579 -20.59 -9.24 -17.40
N SER A 580 -19.33 -9.10 -16.98
CA SER A 580 -18.77 -7.82 -16.61
C SER A 580 -17.46 -7.57 -17.33
N LYS A 581 -17.23 -6.33 -17.71
CA LYS A 581 -15.96 -5.83 -18.21
C LYS A 581 -15.54 -4.61 -17.41
N ASP A 582 -14.38 -4.67 -16.75
CA ASP A 582 -13.83 -3.52 -16.02
C ASP A 582 -12.47 -3.13 -16.61
N THR A 583 -12.37 -1.89 -17.08
CA THR A 583 -11.17 -1.30 -17.69
C THR A 583 -10.78 0.00 -17.00
N ARG A 584 -11.36 0.27 -15.82
CA ARG A 584 -11.11 1.51 -15.08
C ARG A 584 -9.70 1.54 -14.53
N ASP A 585 -9.08 2.72 -14.53
CA ASP A 585 -7.76 2.97 -13.96
C ASP A 585 -7.73 2.80 -12.43
N SER A 586 -8.85 3.08 -11.77
CA SER A 586 -9.02 2.89 -10.32
C SER A 586 -10.44 2.44 -10.00
N ALA A 587 -10.58 1.44 -9.13
CA ALA A 587 -11.89 0.98 -8.67
C ALA A 587 -12.58 1.98 -7.72
N ILE A 588 -11.79 2.75 -6.95
CA ILE A 588 -12.27 3.62 -5.87
C ILE A 588 -12.45 5.06 -6.37
N ALA A 589 -11.53 5.53 -7.21
CA ALA A 589 -11.50 6.91 -7.66
C ALA A 589 -11.16 6.99 -9.17
N PRO A 590 -11.99 6.39 -10.04
CA PRO A 590 -11.73 6.31 -11.48
C PRO A 590 -11.60 7.70 -12.12
N THR A 591 -10.71 7.79 -13.10
CA THR A 591 -10.53 8.96 -13.98
C THR A 591 -10.58 8.59 -15.46
N GLU A 592 -10.33 7.32 -15.78
CA GLU A 592 -10.29 6.81 -17.15
C GLU A 592 -10.87 5.40 -17.21
N GLY A 593 -11.42 5.04 -18.37
CA GLY A 593 -11.85 3.69 -18.67
C GLY A 593 -13.34 3.47 -18.47
N SER A 594 -13.75 2.21 -18.49
CA SER A 594 -15.16 1.84 -18.50
C SER A 594 -15.46 0.63 -17.63
N TYR A 595 -16.67 0.60 -17.07
CA TYR A 595 -17.20 -0.57 -16.38
C TYR A 595 -18.57 -0.91 -16.95
N THR A 596 -18.68 -2.11 -17.53
CA THR A 596 -19.91 -2.63 -18.12
C THR A 596 -20.33 -3.86 -17.32
N ARG A 597 -21.60 -3.94 -16.96
CA ARG A 597 -22.20 -5.14 -16.34
C ARG A 597 -23.53 -5.43 -16.99
N LEU A 598 -23.67 -6.61 -17.55
CA LEU A 598 -24.93 -7.16 -18.05
C LEU A 598 -25.27 -8.39 -17.20
N SER A 599 -26.51 -8.51 -16.75
CA SER A 599 -26.97 -9.71 -16.06
C SER A 599 -28.42 -10.05 -16.39
N GLY A 600 -28.73 -11.33 -16.36
CA GLY A 600 -30.04 -11.89 -16.54
C GLY A 600 -30.32 -12.92 -15.46
N ASP A 601 -31.38 -12.70 -14.69
CA ASP A 601 -31.87 -13.66 -13.71
C ASP A 601 -33.15 -14.29 -14.23
N LEU A 602 -33.19 -15.61 -14.34
CA LEU A 602 -34.37 -16.39 -14.71
C LEU A 602 -34.83 -17.20 -13.50
N SER A 603 -35.95 -16.81 -12.90
CA SER A 603 -36.56 -17.50 -11.76
C SER A 603 -37.62 -18.50 -12.22
N THR A 604 -37.71 -19.62 -11.52
CA THR A 604 -38.64 -20.74 -11.78
C THR A 604 -39.39 -21.12 -10.49
N MET A 605 -40.18 -22.21 -10.54
CA MET A 605 -41.07 -22.68 -9.45
C MET A 605 -42.26 -21.73 -9.21
N ASP A 606 -42.39 -21.18 -8.00
CA ASP A 606 -43.53 -20.37 -7.59
C ASP A 606 -43.46 -18.97 -8.19
N LEU A 607 -42.25 -18.39 -8.27
CA LEU A 607 -42.00 -17.08 -8.89
C LEU A 607 -41.39 -17.26 -10.28
N ARG A 608 -42.21 -17.18 -11.33
CA ARG A 608 -41.80 -17.35 -12.73
C ARG A 608 -41.57 -16.00 -13.42
N TYR A 609 -40.39 -15.44 -13.21
CA TYR A 609 -40.00 -14.16 -13.82
C TYR A 609 -38.61 -14.23 -14.45
N TYR A 610 -38.33 -13.29 -15.34
CA TYR A 610 -36.96 -12.96 -15.71
C TYR A 610 -36.68 -11.47 -15.42
N MET A 611 -35.45 -11.14 -15.05
CA MET A 611 -34.97 -9.78 -14.86
C MET A 611 -33.69 -9.59 -15.66
N LEU A 612 -33.68 -8.59 -16.54
CA LEU A 612 -32.48 -8.19 -17.27
C LEU A 612 -31.99 -6.86 -16.71
N SER A 613 -30.71 -6.81 -16.34
CA SER A 613 -30.05 -5.63 -15.81
C SER A 613 -28.83 -5.28 -16.65
N ALA A 614 -28.65 -4.00 -16.93
CA ALA A 614 -27.51 -3.46 -17.65
C ALA A 614 -27.00 -2.20 -16.95
N GLN A 615 -25.70 -2.13 -16.71
CA GLN A 615 -25.02 -0.96 -16.17
C GLN A 615 -23.81 -0.63 -17.04
N GLN A 616 -23.66 0.65 -17.36
CA GLN A 616 -22.49 1.17 -18.07
C GLN A 616 -21.98 2.40 -17.34
N GLN A 617 -20.71 2.36 -16.93
CA GLN A 617 -19.96 3.52 -16.47
C GLN A 617 -18.85 3.82 -17.48
N TYR A 618 -18.64 5.08 -17.78
CA TYR A 618 -17.60 5.53 -18.69
C TYR A 618 -16.97 6.82 -18.16
N TYR A 619 -15.65 6.81 -18.01
CA TYR A 619 -14.87 7.92 -17.47
C TYR A 619 -13.94 8.44 -18.56
N LEU A 620 -14.11 9.72 -18.90
CA LEU A 620 -13.34 10.42 -19.92
C LEU A 620 -12.51 11.52 -19.24
N PRO A 621 -11.18 11.38 -19.17
CA PRO A 621 -10.32 12.43 -18.62
C PRO A 621 -10.26 13.63 -19.59
N LEU A 622 -10.49 14.83 -19.06
CA LEU A 622 -10.34 16.10 -19.76
C LEU A 622 -9.07 16.77 -19.24
N GLY A 623 -7.91 16.40 -19.79
CA GLY A 623 -6.61 16.83 -19.29
C GLY A 623 -6.23 16.12 -17.98
N ARG A 624 -5.39 16.75 -17.15
CA ARG A 624 -4.83 16.13 -15.93
C ARG A 624 -5.73 16.20 -14.70
N ALA A 625 -6.67 17.15 -14.65
CA ALA A 625 -7.39 17.50 -13.42
C ALA A 625 -8.92 17.31 -13.50
N TYR A 626 -9.49 17.22 -14.70
CA TYR A 626 -10.94 17.13 -14.89
C TYR A 626 -11.33 15.77 -15.45
N THR A 627 -12.50 15.25 -15.07
CA THR A 627 -13.02 13.99 -15.60
C THR A 627 -14.52 14.10 -15.81
N VAL A 628 -15.01 13.74 -16.98
CA VAL A 628 -16.44 13.53 -17.21
C VAL A 628 -16.77 12.07 -17.01
N ALA A 629 -17.77 11.77 -16.19
CA ALA A 629 -18.26 10.44 -15.93
C ALA A 629 -19.71 10.31 -16.38
N PHE A 630 -19.98 9.25 -17.12
CA PHE A 630 -21.31 8.83 -17.54
C PHE A 630 -21.66 7.55 -16.79
N ASN A 631 -22.87 7.46 -16.23
CA ASN A 631 -23.39 6.23 -15.65
C ASN A 631 -24.81 6.00 -16.16
N GLY A 632 -25.07 4.82 -16.74
CA GLY A 632 -26.39 4.38 -17.17
C GLY A 632 -26.75 3.08 -16.47
N MET A 633 -27.99 2.98 -15.99
CA MET A 633 -28.55 1.76 -15.42
C MET A 633 -29.91 1.47 -16.05
N VAL A 634 -30.13 0.23 -16.47
CA VAL A 634 -31.40 -0.24 -17.03
C VAL A 634 -31.74 -1.58 -16.38
N ASP A 635 -32.95 -1.69 -15.84
CA ASP A 635 -33.52 -2.94 -15.35
C ASP A 635 -34.85 -3.18 -16.04
N TRP A 636 -35.09 -4.42 -16.45
CA TRP A 636 -36.28 -4.85 -17.16
C TRP A 636 -36.70 -6.25 -16.68
N GLY A 637 -37.71 -6.27 -15.80
CA GLY A 637 -38.32 -7.46 -15.26
C GLY A 637 -39.64 -7.78 -15.94
N LYS A 638 -39.92 -9.06 -16.19
CA LYS A 638 -41.22 -9.52 -16.67
C LYS A 638 -41.50 -10.95 -16.20
N THR A 639 -42.77 -11.26 -15.99
CA THR A 639 -43.26 -12.63 -15.76
C THR A 639 -43.39 -13.40 -17.08
N TYR A 640 -43.16 -14.70 -17.07
CA TYR A 640 -43.41 -15.59 -18.22
C TYR A 640 -44.50 -16.64 -17.93
N GLY A 641 -45.23 -16.47 -16.82
CA GLY A 641 -46.43 -17.23 -16.49
C GLY A 641 -47.71 -16.40 -16.64
N SER A 642 -48.82 -16.93 -16.14
CA SER A 642 -50.11 -16.22 -16.06
C SER A 642 -50.20 -15.21 -14.92
N LYS A 643 -49.19 -15.19 -14.04
CA LYS A 643 -49.20 -14.39 -12.81
C LYS A 643 -48.48 -13.05 -12.96
N SER A 644 -48.83 -12.05 -12.16
CA SER A 644 -48.24 -10.70 -12.18
C SER A 644 -46.75 -10.70 -11.79
N PHE A 645 -45.97 -9.69 -12.21
CA PHE A 645 -44.58 -9.58 -11.78
C PHE A 645 -44.47 -9.44 -10.24
N PRO A 646 -43.62 -10.23 -9.56
CA PRO A 646 -43.54 -10.22 -8.09
C PRO A 646 -43.10 -8.86 -7.53
N VAL A 647 -43.96 -8.20 -6.74
CA VAL A 647 -43.67 -6.89 -6.13
C VAL A 647 -42.42 -6.92 -5.24
N ILE A 648 -42.14 -8.06 -4.58
CA ILE A 648 -40.93 -8.29 -3.77
C ILE A 648 -39.61 -8.27 -4.58
N LYS A 649 -39.69 -8.24 -5.92
CA LYS A 649 -38.55 -8.15 -6.85
C LYS A 649 -38.47 -6.81 -7.59
N ASN A 650 -39.28 -5.83 -7.19
CA ASN A 650 -39.24 -4.50 -7.79
C ASN A 650 -37.91 -3.78 -7.53
N VAL A 651 -37.54 -2.93 -8.47
CA VAL A 651 -36.41 -2.01 -8.39
C VAL A 651 -36.89 -0.61 -7.99
N TYR A 652 -36.04 0.11 -7.27
CA TYR A 652 -36.33 1.44 -6.75
C TYR A 652 -35.36 2.49 -7.33
N GLY A 653 -35.76 3.76 -7.30
CA GLY A 653 -34.96 4.91 -7.72
C GLY A 653 -35.30 6.16 -6.92
N GLY A 654 -34.43 7.17 -7.01
CA GLY A 654 -34.41 8.35 -6.15
C GLY A 654 -33.26 8.29 -5.15
N GLY A 655 -32.60 9.42 -4.92
CA GLY A 655 -31.46 9.54 -4.01
C GLY A 655 -30.09 9.30 -4.66
N ILE A 656 -29.06 9.23 -3.81
CA ILE A 656 -27.68 8.93 -4.22
C ILE A 656 -27.64 7.55 -4.89
N GLY A 657 -26.87 7.42 -5.97
CA GLY A 657 -26.79 6.19 -6.79
C GLY A 657 -27.89 6.07 -7.86
N SER A 658 -28.88 6.97 -7.89
CA SER A 658 -29.87 7.03 -8.96
C SER A 658 -30.17 8.46 -9.41
N VAL A 659 -31.31 9.07 -9.04
CA VAL A 659 -31.65 10.46 -9.37
C VAL A 659 -31.59 11.30 -8.10
N ARG A 660 -30.49 12.04 -7.92
CA ARG A 660 -30.28 12.91 -6.75
C ARG A 660 -31.25 14.09 -6.77
N GLY A 661 -31.54 14.68 -5.62
CA GLY A 661 -32.54 15.77 -5.50
C GLY A 661 -33.99 15.30 -5.27
N TYR A 662 -34.29 14.03 -5.55
CA TYR A 662 -35.52 13.34 -5.13
C TYR A 662 -35.22 12.44 -3.92
N GLU A 663 -36.19 12.27 -3.01
CA GLU A 663 -36.03 11.40 -1.83
C GLU A 663 -35.64 9.95 -2.22
N GLY A 664 -34.93 9.26 -1.34
CA GLY A 664 -34.45 7.91 -1.64
C GLY A 664 -35.58 6.92 -1.87
N ALA A 665 -35.49 6.12 -2.93
CA ALA A 665 -36.50 5.14 -3.32
C ALA A 665 -37.91 5.71 -3.63
N SER A 666 -38.06 7.04 -3.80
CA SER A 666 -39.36 7.70 -3.98
C SER A 666 -39.89 7.72 -5.42
N LEU A 667 -39.11 7.29 -6.42
CA LEU A 667 -39.54 7.29 -7.82
C LEU A 667 -40.41 6.07 -8.13
N GLY A 668 -41.49 6.30 -8.90
CA GLY A 668 -42.39 5.26 -9.40
C GLY A 668 -43.77 5.30 -8.76
N PRO A 669 -44.59 4.25 -8.99
CA PRO A 669 -45.95 4.18 -8.47
C PRO A 669 -45.99 4.10 -6.93
N ARG A 670 -47.05 4.68 -6.36
CA ARG A 670 -47.37 4.64 -4.93
C ARG A 670 -48.61 3.80 -4.67
N ASP A 671 -48.65 3.13 -3.53
CA ASP A 671 -49.78 2.31 -3.14
C ASP A 671 -51.04 3.16 -2.86
N THR A 672 -52.21 2.69 -3.32
CA THR A 672 -53.47 3.44 -3.18
C THR A 672 -54.09 3.36 -1.78
N LEU A 673 -53.62 2.46 -0.92
CA LEU A 673 -54.11 2.28 0.45
C LEU A 673 -53.18 2.94 1.46
N THR A 674 -51.88 2.68 1.38
CA THR A 674 -50.89 3.14 2.38
C THR A 674 -50.05 4.33 1.91
N ASN A 675 -50.12 4.69 0.62
CA ASN A 675 -49.26 5.69 -0.03
C ASN A 675 -47.77 5.29 -0.12
N ASP A 676 -47.42 4.05 0.22
CA ASP A 676 -46.04 3.56 0.19
C ASP A 676 -45.47 3.45 -1.23
N TYR A 677 -44.16 3.62 -1.35
CA TYR A 677 -43.44 3.41 -2.60
C TYR A 677 -43.37 1.93 -2.97
N LEU A 678 -43.92 1.60 -4.13
CA LEU A 678 -43.95 0.21 -4.62
C LEU A 678 -42.73 -0.15 -5.48
N GLY A 679 -42.00 0.86 -5.97
CA GLY A 679 -40.98 0.66 -7.01
C GLY A 679 -41.60 0.18 -8.32
N GLY A 680 -40.81 -0.44 -9.19
CA GLY A 680 -41.31 -0.96 -10.45
C GLY A 680 -40.53 -2.15 -11.00
N SER A 681 -41.09 -2.81 -12.00
CA SER A 681 -40.41 -3.87 -12.76
C SER A 681 -39.49 -3.34 -13.84
N ARG A 682 -39.48 -2.03 -14.11
CA ARG A 682 -38.57 -1.36 -15.03
C ARG A 682 -37.93 -0.16 -14.37
N ARG A 683 -36.61 -0.03 -14.53
CA ARG A 683 -35.84 1.16 -14.14
C ARG A 683 -34.96 1.59 -15.30
N ILE A 684 -34.91 2.90 -15.53
CA ILE A 684 -33.92 3.52 -16.40
C ILE A 684 -33.35 4.72 -15.66
N VAL A 685 -32.04 4.80 -15.53
CA VAL A 685 -31.33 5.91 -14.90
C VAL A 685 -30.14 6.28 -15.78
N GLY A 686 -29.92 7.58 -15.95
CA GLY A 686 -28.74 8.16 -16.58
C GLY A 686 -28.18 9.28 -15.72
N ASN A 687 -26.87 9.27 -15.50
CA ASN A 687 -26.15 10.29 -14.75
C ASN A 687 -24.98 10.79 -15.58
N ILE A 688 -24.82 12.10 -15.63
CA ILE A 688 -23.64 12.76 -16.17
C ILE A 688 -23.02 13.54 -15.03
N GLN A 689 -21.73 13.33 -14.78
CA GLN A 689 -20.98 13.99 -13.72
C GLN A 689 -19.71 14.61 -14.30
N LEU A 690 -19.38 15.84 -13.90
CA LEU A 690 -18.10 16.48 -14.18
C LEU A 690 -17.35 16.62 -12.86
N TYR A 691 -16.30 15.82 -12.68
CA TYR A 691 -15.38 15.92 -11.56
C TYR A 691 -14.40 17.07 -11.78
N LEU A 692 -14.23 17.88 -10.72
CA LEU A 692 -13.32 19.01 -10.67
C LEU A 692 -12.37 18.82 -9.48
N PRO A 693 -11.09 19.25 -9.60
CA PRO A 693 -10.16 19.18 -8.50
C PRO A 693 -10.61 20.08 -7.34
N PHE A 694 -10.28 19.68 -6.12
CA PHE A 694 -10.47 20.58 -4.98
C PHE A 694 -9.42 21.71 -5.02
N PRO A 695 -9.80 22.99 -4.80
CA PRO A 695 -8.84 24.10 -4.79
C PRO A 695 -7.68 23.83 -3.80
N GLY A 696 -6.44 23.90 -4.28
CA GLY A 696 -5.24 23.59 -3.49
C GLY A 696 -4.83 22.11 -3.44
N ALA A 697 -5.57 21.21 -4.11
CA ALA A 697 -5.31 19.78 -4.18
C ALA A 697 -5.43 19.25 -5.63
N SER A 698 -4.75 19.92 -6.58
CA SER A 698 -4.93 19.68 -8.02
C SER A 698 -4.59 18.25 -8.48
N ARG A 699 -3.69 17.56 -7.78
CA ARG A 699 -3.28 16.17 -8.07
C ARG A 699 -4.02 15.12 -7.24
N ASP A 700 -4.77 15.52 -6.22
CA ASP A 700 -5.42 14.60 -5.32
C ASP A 700 -6.71 14.04 -5.93
N ARG A 701 -6.70 12.74 -6.19
CA ARG A 701 -7.83 11.99 -6.73
C ARG A 701 -8.85 11.60 -5.65
N THR A 702 -8.55 11.79 -4.38
CA THR A 702 -9.38 11.33 -3.26
C THR A 702 -10.42 12.36 -2.82
N LEU A 703 -10.18 13.65 -3.04
CA LEU A 703 -11.11 14.74 -2.76
C LEU A 703 -11.46 15.53 -4.02
N ARG A 704 -12.71 15.46 -4.46
CA ARG A 704 -13.18 16.12 -5.69
C ARG A 704 -14.52 16.80 -5.50
N TRP A 705 -14.68 17.95 -6.14
CA TRP A 705 -16.00 18.48 -6.43
C TRP A 705 -16.59 17.74 -7.63
N PHE A 706 -17.92 17.67 -7.72
CA PHE A 706 -18.57 17.26 -8.94
C PHE A 706 -19.81 18.09 -9.22
N LEU A 707 -20.01 18.42 -10.49
CA LEU A 707 -21.30 18.88 -11.00
C LEU A 707 -22.03 17.69 -11.59
N PHE A 708 -23.35 17.63 -11.46
CA PHE A 708 -24.10 16.51 -12.00
C PHE A 708 -25.43 16.92 -12.62
N THR A 709 -25.88 16.09 -13.56
CA THR A 709 -27.28 16.03 -13.99
C THR A 709 -27.71 14.58 -14.04
N ASP A 710 -28.90 14.31 -13.48
CA ASP A 710 -29.46 12.98 -13.39
C ASP A 710 -30.82 12.94 -14.09
N ALA A 711 -31.11 11.83 -14.74
CA ALA A 711 -32.40 11.53 -15.33
C ALA A 711 -32.80 10.11 -14.94
N GLY A 712 -34.07 9.86 -14.64
CA GLY A 712 -34.52 8.50 -14.42
C GLY A 712 -36.02 8.32 -14.44
N GLN A 713 -36.41 7.07 -14.59
CA GLN A 713 -37.80 6.62 -14.66
C GLN A 713 -37.93 5.25 -14.02
N ILE A 714 -38.94 5.09 -13.16
CA ILE A 714 -39.36 3.81 -12.59
C ILE A 714 -40.79 3.54 -13.03
N ALA A 715 -41.04 2.38 -13.62
CA ALA A 715 -42.34 2.01 -14.17
C ALA A 715 -42.56 0.49 -14.14
N ASN A 716 -43.75 0.04 -14.56
CA ASN A 716 -44.08 -1.38 -14.70
C ASN A 716 -44.10 -1.84 -16.17
N THR A 717 -43.59 -3.03 -16.46
CA THR A 717 -43.52 -3.59 -17.83
C THR A 717 -44.81 -4.32 -18.26
N SER A 718 -45.60 -4.85 -17.32
CA SER A 718 -46.73 -5.74 -17.62
C SER A 718 -48.00 -5.35 -16.85
N GLY A 719 -48.67 -4.27 -17.28
CA GLY A 719 -50.05 -3.97 -16.87
C GLY A 719 -50.26 -3.44 -15.45
N GLY A 720 -49.20 -3.25 -14.66
CA GLY A 720 -49.30 -2.56 -13.37
C GLY A 720 -49.61 -1.08 -13.56
N ALA A 721 -50.68 -0.59 -12.94
CA ALA A 721 -51.07 0.82 -13.02
C ALA A 721 -49.99 1.72 -12.39
N CYS A 722 -49.74 2.87 -13.01
CA CYS A 722 -48.92 3.95 -12.46
C CYS A 722 -49.76 4.75 -11.47
N THR A 723 -50.02 4.16 -10.31
CA THR A 723 -50.90 4.71 -9.27
C THR A 723 -50.26 5.92 -8.59
N GLY A 724 -51.02 7.00 -8.47
CA GLY A 724 -50.60 8.23 -7.80
C GLY A 724 -50.71 8.22 -6.27
N GLY A 725 -50.92 7.05 -5.66
CA GLY A 725 -51.16 6.92 -4.22
C GLY A 725 -52.60 7.25 -3.80
N ILE A 726 -52.82 7.51 -2.51
CA ILE A 726 -54.14 7.83 -1.94
C ILE A 726 -54.71 9.08 -2.62
N ASN A 727 -55.99 9.02 -3.04
CA ASN A 727 -56.69 10.11 -3.76
C ASN A 727 -55.97 10.62 -5.02
N ASN A 728 -55.08 9.80 -5.62
CA ASN A 728 -54.26 10.19 -6.77
C ASN A 728 -53.41 11.45 -6.50
N HIS A 729 -52.85 11.55 -5.29
CA HIS A 729 -52.06 12.67 -4.80
C HIS A 729 -50.79 12.97 -5.64
N SER A 730 -50.19 11.95 -6.25
CA SER A 730 -49.03 12.09 -7.13
C SER A 730 -49.43 12.19 -8.59
N VAL A 731 -49.05 13.30 -9.22
CA VAL A 731 -49.25 13.55 -10.65
C VAL A 731 -48.08 13.00 -11.44
N ASP A 732 -48.34 12.07 -12.36
CA ASP A 732 -47.34 11.39 -13.19
C ASP A 732 -46.22 10.68 -12.38
N PRO A 733 -46.59 9.70 -11.53
CA PRO A 733 -45.64 9.00 -10.64
C PRO A 733 -44.59 8.16 -11.39
N CYS A 734 -44.92 7.68 -12.59
CA CYS A 734 -44.01 6.93 -13.47
C CYS A 734 -43.34 7.81 -14.54
N GLY A 735 -43.50 9.13 -14.47
CA GLY A 735 -42.90 10.06 -15.43
C GLY A 735 -41.37 10.10 -15.33
N TRP A 736 -40.73 10.63 -16.36
CA TRP A 736 -39.29 10.94 -16.30
C TRP A 736 -39.05 12.00 -15.24
N LYS A 737 -38.05 11.80 -14.39
CA LYS A 737 -37.58 12.75 -13.37
C LYS A 737 -36.18 13.22 -13.72
N PHE A 738 -35.94 14.52 -13.64
CA PHE A 738 -34.68 15.17 -13.96
C PHE A 738 -34.19 16.00 -12.79
N SER A 739 -32.89 15.99 -12.56
CA SER A 739 -32.25 16.86 -11.58
C SER A 739 -30.89 17.36 -12.06
N ALA A 740 -30.42 18.43 -11.42
CA ALA A 740 -29.05 18.91 -11.56
C ALA A 740 -28.56 19.49 -10.25
N GLY A 741 -27.26 19.45 -10.02
CA GLY A 741 -26.70 19.91 -8.77
C GLY A 741 -25.18 19.87 -8.69
N VAL A 742 -24.69 20.06 -7.47
CA VAL A 742 -23.27 20.04 -7.12
C VAL A 742 -23.05 19.07 -5.98
N GLY A 743 -21.86 18.53 -5.84
CA GLY A 743 -21.52 17.66 -4.74
C GLY A 743 -20.03 17.57 -4.47
N LEU A 744 -19.71 16.86 -3.40
CA LEU A 744 -18.36 16.61 -2.92
C LEU A 744 -18.19 15.10 -2.76
N SER A 745 -17.14 14.55 -3.34
CA SER A 745 -16.72 13.16 -3.14
C SER A 745 -15.37 13.18 -2.42
N TRP A 746 -15.29 12.52 -1.27
CA TRP A 746 -14.09 12.46 -0.46
C TRP A 746 -13.83 11.05 0.05
N GLN A 747 -12.67 10.50 -0.25
CA GLN A 747 -12.19 9.28 0.38
C GLN A 747 -11.54 9.65 1.72
N SER A 748 -12.36 9.72 2.77
CA SER A 748 -11.88 10.05 4.11
C SER A 748 -11.21 8.83 4.78
N PRO A 749 -10.39 9.04 5.83
CA PRO A 749 -9.88 7.92 6.64
C PRO A 749 -10.98 7.03 7.23
N MET A 750 -12.20 7.56 7.41
CA MET A 750 -13.37 6.83 7.93
C MET A 750 -14.19 6.16 6.82
N GLY A 751 -13.75 6.25 5.56
CA GLY A 751 -14.40 5.67 4.38
C GLY A 751 -14.89 6.73 3.38
N PRO A 752 -15.46 6.27 2.25
CA PRO A 752 -15.99 7.15 1.21
C PRO A 752 -17.13 8.02 1.76
N LEU A 753 -17.05 9.31 1.48
CA LEU A 753 -18.06 10.32 1.75
C LEU A 753 -18.55 10.88 0.41
N GLN A 754 -19.86 10.88 0.21
CA GLN A 754 -20.48 11.60 -0.89
C GLN A 754 -21.55 12.54 -0.34
N LEU A 755 -21.39 13.83 -0.62
CA LEU A 755 -22.36 14.87 -0.37
C LEU A 755 -22.92 15.34 -1.71
N SER A 756 -24.22 15.55 -1.81
CA SER A 756 -24.82 16.15 -3.00
C SER A 756 -25.93 17.12 -2.63
N PHE A 757 -25.92 18.26 -3.28
CA PHE A 757 -26.99 19.25 -3.26
C PHE A 757 -27.61 19.33 -4.65
N GLY A 758 -28.77 18.69 -4.83
CA GLY A 758 -29.48 18.58 -6.09
C GLY A 758 -30.80 19.34 -6.10
N ARG A 759 -31.15 19.92 -7.25
CA ARG A 759 -32.48 20.49 -7.50
C ARG A 759 -33.23 19.60 -8.48
N ALA A 760 -34.40 19.12 -8.08
CA ALA A 760 -35.36 18.48 -8.97
C ALA A 760 -35.89 19.51 -9.99
N LEU A 761 -35.67 19.28 -11.28
CA LEU A 761 -35.94 20.24 -12.35
C LEU A 761 -37.38 20.17 -12.84
N ASN A 762 -38.01 19.00 -12.80
CA ASN A 762 -39.36 18.77 -13.33
C ASN A 762 -40.29 18.07 -12.33
N ALA A 763 -40.05 18.25 -11.03
CA ALA A 763 -40.92 17.70 -9.98
C ALA A 763 -42.38 18.14 -10.17
N LYS A 764 -43.30 17.18 -10.04
CA LYS A 764 -44.75 17.37 -10.08
C LYS A 764 -45.34 17.38 -8.68
N GLU A 765 -46.63 17.68 -8.59
CA GLU A 765 -47.37 17.59 -7.33
C GLU A 765 -47.35 16.13 -6.83
N GLY A 766 -47.07 15.95 -5.54
CA GLY A 766 -46.87 14.65 -4.93
C GLY A 766 -45.55 13.94 -5.27
N ASP A 767 -44.53 14.63 -5.81
CA ASP A 767 -43.15 14.12 -5.83
C ASP A 767 -42.38 14.52 -4.56
N ASP A 768 -41.73 13.56 -3.90
CA ASP A 768 -40.96 13.81 -2.68
C ASP A 768 -39.52 14.21 -3.04
N LYS A 769 -39.15 15.44 -2.64
CA LYS A 769 -37.88 16.08 -2.97
C LYS A 769 -36.96 16.07 -1.77
N GLN A 770 -35.68 15.81 -2.01
CA GLN A 770 -34.64 15.94 -1.00
C GLN A 770 -33.41 16.59 -1.61
N ALA A 771 -33.25 17.90 -1.38
CA ALA A 771 -32.19 18.68 -2.03
C ALA A 771 -30.79 18.30 -1.51
N PHE A 772 -30.61 18.24 -0.18
CA PHE A 772 -29.35 17.84 0.43
C PHE A 772 -29.38 16.35 0.78
N GLN A 773 -28.41 15.61 0.23
CA GLN A 773 -28.26 14.17 0.40
C GLN A 773 -26.81 13.86 0.75
N PHE A 774 -26.62 12.85 1.57
CA PHE A 774 -25.28 12.42 1.96
C PHE A 774 -25.25 10.92 2.22
N GLN A 775 -24.07 10.35 2.01
CA GLN A 775 -23.76 8.97 2.32
C GLN A 775 -22.32 8.89 2.83
N ILE A 776 -22.14 8.23 3.97
CA ILE A 776 -20.82 8.05 4.61
C ILE A 776 -20.56 6.55 4.78
N GLY A 777 -19.31 6.11 4.56
CA GLY A 777 -18.74 4.88 5.13
C GLY A 777 -19.09 3.56 4.43
N THR A 778 -20.02 3.56 3.48
CA THR A 778 -20.30 2.37 2.65
C THR A 778 -19.56 2.53 1.32
N GLY A 779 -18.71 1.55 0.99
CA GLY A 779 -18.11 1.46 -0.35
C GLY A 779 -19.22 1.32 -1.39
N PHE A 780 -19.19 2.19 -2.41
CA PHE A 780 -20.21 2.30 -3.45
C PHE A 780 -20.28 1.08 -4.38
#